data_AF-A0AA36APG4-F1
#
_entry.id   AF-A0AA36APG4-F1
#
_cell.length_a   1.000
_cell.length_b   1.000
_cell.length_c   1.000
_cell.angle_alpha   90.00
_cell.angle_beta   90.00
_cell.angle_gamma   90.00
#
_symmetry.space_group_name_H-M   'P 1'
#
loop_
_entity.id
_entity.type
_entity.pdbx_description
1 polymer ?
#
loop_
_entity_poly.entity_id
_entity_poly.type
_entity_poly.pdbx_seq_one_letter_code
_entity_poly.pdbx_strand_id
1 'polypeptide(L)'
;MIRLKPLNKLLTWSFIRDGTNKRRFYTKQLSEVGIMIFLKEESKAMMNFETKQQTVISLTCSNPLHVESFSKISKSGVVVFLDVSKEDILKRATKMKFYDVRIICEENEDPFSISEKIFKTLNKLDNPFGYVSTRHTTQSGLHQGHMDFKTTLVCGLAKDGGLFVAEEHNFPALTPGQWKRLVGLPYNKIASRILEQWIHPSDLIPQTLNTYIENSYKNEIFSNEDVISIKHLTDNQYILELFHGPTASCKDCSLQLMSKLFLEAVQQDTLKNKKYVILVATSGDTGSAVIDGFSKLESNGSLGVMVLYPKDGVSKIQKKLMINADRKNVHVIEVDGDFDFCQKTVKNIFQNKELKDLLESKYNLSLSAANSINWGMLLPQVVHHIAAYLNMVKKNIICFGDPVNICIPTGNFGNVLAAYYSKKMGIPFQKIICANNENNIITDFMKTGCYFLHGRSLLRTISPSIDILMPSNLERYLYHISGNSTHLVKQYNKSLKDRGCFQVNKEILNKIQSDMYADWCSEEDCLDTILTTYKTSGYLLDTHTAVAKVVADRYQKSTNSNEPMIIASTAHYMKFGDTILPTILQDRQHFKELPLTDMMEIFKELQPSPKPHSKVCEMIKKSQVHYTVCKACENTIKNELLKFVASLS
;
A
#
# COMPACT_ATOMS: atom_id res chain seq x y z
N MET A 1 5.39 -10.02 -19.91
CA MET A 1 4.19 -9.16 -19.96
C MET A 1 3.65 -9.35 -21.37
N ILE A 2 2.43 -9.85 -21.57
CA ILE A 2 1.83 -9.90 -22.91
C ILE A 2 0.67 -8.93 -22.89
N ARG A 3 0.85 -7.80 -23.55
CA ARG A 3 -0.23 -7.08 -24.22
C ARG A 3 0.20 -7.02 -25.68
N LEU A 4 -0.61 -7.59 -26.58
CA LEU A 4 -0.45 -7.47 -28.04
C LEU A 4 -1.09 -6.14 -28.47
N LYS A 5 -0.56 -5.36 -29.43
CA LYS A 5 0.25 -5.70 -30.64
C LYS A 5 1.38 -4.66 -30.89
N PRO A 6 2.40 -4.90 -31.76
CA PRO A 6 2.82 -6.15 -32.42
C PRO A 6 4.22 -6.66 -31.94
N LEU A 7 4.44 -7.97 -32.12
CA LEU A 7 5.74 -8.68 -32.24
C LEU A 7 6.74 -8.63 -31.05
N ASN A 8 6.65 -9.64 -30.18
CA ASN A 8 7.53 -10.82 -30.14
C ASN A 8 7.67 -11.41 -28.73
N LYS A 9 7.10 -12.62 -28.57
CA LYS A 9 7.27 -13.63 -27.50
C LYS A 9 6.69 -13.32 -26.10
N LEU A 10 5.55 -13.98 -25.80
CA LEU A 10 5.24 -14.70 -24.55
C LEU A 10 3.82 -15.35 -24.69
N LEU A 11 3.57 -16.49 -24.02
CA LEU A 11 2.32 -17.27 -24.05
C LEU A 11 1.31 -16.84 -22.95
N THR A 12 0.05 -16.60 -23.30
CA THR A 12 -1.10 -16.28 -22.40
C THR A 12 -2.23 -17.27 -22.65
N TRP A 13 -2.85 -17.76 -21.57
CA TRP A 13 -4.05 -18.60 -21.61
C TRP A 13 -5.21 -17.87 -20.93
N SER A 14 -6.37 -17.85 -21.57
CA SER A 14 -7.62 -17.26 -21.04
C SER A 14 -8.76 -18.26 -21.26
N PHE A 15 -9.46 -18.64 -20.17
CA PHE A 15 -10.57 -19.59 -20.21
C PHE A 15 -11.90 -18.94 -19.82
N ILE A 16 -12.97 -19.43 -20.45
CA ILE A 16 -14.35 -18.97 -20.37
C ILE A 16 -15.19 -20.04 -19.66
N ARG A 17 -16.09 -19.65 -18.74
CA ARG A 17 -17.10 -20.54 -18.12
C ARG A 17 -18.51 -19.97 -18.39
N ASP A 18 -19.36 -20.73 -19.07
CA ASP A 18 -20.80 -20.43 -19.19
C ASP A 18 -21.57 -21.38 -18.26
N GLY A 19 -22.37 -20.80 -17.36
CA GLY A 19 -23.08 -21.47 -16.28
C GLY A 19 -24.38 -22.17 -16.70
N THR A 20 -24.44 -22.78 -17.89
CA THR A 20 -25.64 -23.51 -18.32
C THR A 20 -25.33 -24.97 -18.69
N ASN A 21 -25.98 -25.88 -17.97
CA ASN A 21 -25.97 -27.33 -18.17
C ASN A 21 -26.62 -27.74 -19.51
N LYS A 22 -25.95 -27.47 -20.65
CA LYS A 22 -26.41 -27.92 -21.98
C LYS A 22 -25.37 -28.81 -22.68
N ARG A 23 -25.27 -30.06 -22.23
CA ARG A 23 -24.51 -31.14 -22.89
C ARG A 23 -25.26 -31.84 -24.05
N ARG A 24 -26.38 -31.31 -24.55
CA ARG A 24 -27.33 -32.09 -25.39
C ARG A 24 -27.50 -31.69 -26.87
N PHE A 25 -26.89 -30.62 -27.37
CA PHE A 25 -27.17 -30.16 -28.75
C PHE A 25 -26.16 -30.60 -29.82
N TYR A 26 -24.90 -30.88 -29.46
CA TYR A 26 -23.85 -31.17 -30.47
C TYR A 26 -23.82 -32.62 -30.99
N THR A 27 -24.46 -33.56 -30.30
CA THR A 27 -24.38 -34.99 -30.63
C THR A 27 -25.16 -35.38 -31.90
N LYS A 28 -26.14 -34.59 -32.33
CA LYS A 28 -27.06 -34.95 -33.43
C LYS A 28 -26.52 -34.61 -34.83
N GLN A 29 -25.77 -33.51 -34.96
CA GLN A 29 -25.11 -33.15 -36.22
C GLN A 29 -23.85 -33.99 -36.49
N LEU A 30 -23.09 -34.34 -35.43
CA LEU A 30 -21.90 -35.20 -35.54
C LEU A 30 -22.25 -36.67 -35.86
N SER A 31 -23.46 -37.14 -35.54
CA SER A 31 -23.90 -38.49 -35.88
C SER A 31 -24.22 -38.69 -37.36
N GLU A 32 -24.52 -37.62 -38.11
CA GLU A 32 -24.88 -37.71 -39.54
C GLU A 32 -23.65 -37.75 -40.46
N VAL A 33 -22.53 -37.12 -40.06
CA VAL A 33 -21.31 -37.01 -40.88
C VAL A 33 -20.26 -38.08 -40.52
N GLY A 34 -20.29 -38.61 -39.30
CA GLY A 34 -19.31 -39.57 -38.81
C GLY A 34 -18.01 -38.89 -38.36
N ILE A 35 -17.59 -39.16 -37.11
CA ILE A 35 -16.45 -38.50 -36.44
C ILE A 35 -15.17 -38.51 -37.28
N MET A 36 -14.84 -39.66 -37.89
CA MET A 36 -13.60 -39.79 -38.66
C MET A 36 -13.62 -39.00 -39.98
N ILE A 37 -14.80 -38.82 -40.58
CA ILE A 37 -14.97 -38.07 -41.83
C ILE A 37 -14.91 -36.57 -41.53
N PHE A 38 -15.57 -36.13 -40.46
CA PHE A 38 -15.49 -34.75 -39.96
C PHE A 38 -14.04 -34.33 -39.69
N LEU A 39 -13.28 -35.15 -38.94
CA LEU A 39 -11.87 -34.87 -38.63
C LEU A 39 -10.98 -34.80 -39.88
N LYS A 40 -11.29 -35.61 -40.91
CA LYS A 40 -10.54 -35.66 -42.16
C LYS A 40 -10.81 -34.44 -43.05
N GLU A 41 -12.05 -33.98 -43.13
CA GLU A 41 -12.43 -32.79 -43.89
C GLU A 41 -12.00 -31.49 -43.19
N GLU A 42 -12.06 -31.45 -41.86
CA GLU A 42 -11.47 -30.37 -41.05
C GLU A 42 -9.96 -30.24 -41.32
N SER A 43 -9.22 -31.36 -41.33
CA SER A 43 -7.79 -31.38 -41.66
C SER A 43 -7.51 -30.82 -43.06
N LYS A 44 -8.29 -31.20 -44.07
CA LYS A 44 -8.11 -30.68 -45.44
C LYS A 44 -8.37 -29.18 -45.54
N ALA A 45 -9.44 -28.68 -44.93
CA ALA A 45 -9.77 -27.25 -44.94
C ALA A 45 -8.67 -26.42 -44.26
N MET A 46 -8.15 -26.92 -43.13
CA MET A 46 -7.02 -26.35 -42.39
C MET A 46 -5.72 -26.31 -43.21
N MET A 47 -5.47 -27.32 -44.05
CA MET A 47 -4.25 -27.40 -44.84
C MET A 47 -4.16 -26.33 -45.94
N ASN A 48 -5.31 -25.83 -46.42
CA ASN A 48 -5.42 -24.94 -47.59
C ASN A 48 -5.56 -23.44 -47.27
N PHE A 49 -5.52 -23.03 -45.99
CA PHE A 49 -5.72 -21.64 -45.58
C PHE A 49 -4.39 -20.91 -45.33
N GLU A 50 -4.18 -19.74 -45.95
CA GLU A 50 -3.00 -18.87 -45.75
C GLU A 50 -3.42 -17.44 -45.38
N THR A 51 -2.68 -16.80 -44.46
CA THR A 51 -2.91 -15.39 -44.08
C THR A 51 -1.61 -14.59 -44.08
N LYS A 52 -1.69 -13.29 -44.40
CA LYS A 52 -0.53 -12.39 -44.58
C LYS A 52 -0.07 -11.66 -43.30
N GLN A 53 -0.71 -11.84 -42.13
CA GLN A 53 -0.32 -11.20 -40.86
C GLN A 53 -0.58 -12.08 -39.63
N GLN A 54 0.32 -12.05 -38.65
CA GLN A 54 0.23 -12.78 -37.37
C GLN A 54 -0.89 -12.23 -36.47
N THR A 55 -2.04 -12.90 -36.45
CA THR A 55 -3.21 -12.61 -35.58
C THR A 55 -3.60 -13.85 -34.79
N VAL A 56 -4.12 -13.72 -33.55
CA VAL A 56 -4.53 -14.85 -32.67
C VAL A 56 -6.02 -14.72 -32.25
N ILE A 57 -6.83 -15.79 -32.39
CA ILE A 57 -8.20 -15.96 -31.85
C ILE A 57 -8.42 -17.46 -31.45
N SER A 58 -9.35 -17.77 -30.50
CA SER A 58 -9.58 -19.04 -29.74
C SER A 58 -10.85 -19.86 -30.08
N LEU A 59 -10.73 -21.21 -30.13
CA LEU A 59 -11.76 -22.20 -30.51
C LEU A 59 -12.62 -22.53 -29.30
N THR A 60 -13.93 -22.27 -29.39
CA THR A 60 -14.88 -22.95 -28.52
C THR A 60 -15.35 -24.20 -29.26
N CYS A 61 -15.03 -25.39 -28.74
CA CYS A 61 -15.92 -26.56 -28.66
C CYS A 61 -15.12 -27.84 -28.31
N SER A 62 -15.77 -28.72 -27.56
CA SER A 62 -15.23 -29.85 -26.79
C SER A 62 -14.87 -31.12 -27.58
N ASN A 63 -14.26 -31.03 -28.76
CA ASN A 63 -13.87 -32.19 -29.59
C ASN A 63 -12.34 -32.36 -29.74
N PRO A 64 -11.82 -33.61 -29.84
CA PRO A 64 -10.41 -33.88 -30.10
C PRO A 64 -10.01 -33.53 -31.55
N LEU A 65 -8.83 -32.93 -31.73
CA LEU A 65 -8.28 -32.56 -33.05
C LEU A 65 -7.54 -33.74 -33.72
N HIS A 66 -7.53 -33.78 -35.05
CA HIS A 66 -6.68 -34.70 -35.82
C HIS A 66 -5.18 -34.36 -35.66
N VAL A 67 -4.32 -35.38 -35.62
CA VAL A 67 -2.87 -35.24 -35.30
C VAL A 67 -2.12 -34.33 -36.27
N GLU A 68 -2.46 -34.37 -37.56
CA GLU A 68 -1.83 -33.53 -38.59
C GLU A 68 -2.17 -32.05 -38.42
N SER A 69 -3.41 -31.73 -38.05
CA SER A 69 -3.85 -30.37 -37.72
C SER A 69 -3.08 -29.83 -36.53
N PHE A 70 -2.86 -30.67 -35.50
CA PHE A 70 -2.06 -30.31 -34.32
C PHE A 70 -0.60 -29.97 -34.69
N SER A 71 0.05 -30.80 -35.52
CA SER A 71 1.43 -30.56 -35.96
C SER A 71 1.58 -29.32 -36.85
N LYS A 72 0.53 -28.94 -37.60
CA LYS A 72 0.57 -27.71 -38.41
C LYS A 72 0.33 -26.48 -37.55
N ILE A 73 -0.65 -26.50 -36.64
CA ILE A 73 -0.91 -25.44 -35.67
C ILE A 73 0.32 -25.17 -34.80
N SER A 74 1.03 -26.22 -34.36
CA SER A 74 2.26 -26.07 -33.56
C SER A 74 3.41 -25.41 -34.33
N LYS A 75 3.36 -25.42 -35.67
CA LYS A 75 4.37 -24.83 -36.56
C LYS A 75 3.97 -23.45 -37.10
N SER A 76 2.69 -23.24 -37.42
CA SER A 76 2.17 -22.02 -38.06
C SER A 76 1.51 -21.03 -37.09
N GLY A 77 1.09 -21.50 -35.91
CA GLY A 77 0.65 -20.66 -34.81
C GLY A 77 -0.80 -20.14 -34.83
N VAL A 78 -1.75 -20.66 -35.62
CA VAL A 78 -3.21 -20.41 -35.41
C VAL A 78 -4.13 -21.46 -36.08
N VAL A 79 -5.31 -21.77 -35.49
CA VAL A 79 -6.65 -21.70 -36.16
C VAL A 79 -7.81 -21.84 -35.17
N VAL A 80 -8.96 -21.21 -35.52
CA VAL A 80 -10.28 -21.48 -34.93
C VAL A 80 -11.46 -21.43 -35.89
N PHE A 81 -12.42 -22.35 -35.69
CA PHE A 81 -13.78 -22.32 -36.25
C PHE A 81 -14.86 -22.14 -35.18
N LEU A 82 -15.80 -21.21 -35.38
CA LEU A 82 -17.04 -21.13 -34.59
C LEU A 82 -18.23 -21.29 -35.53
N ASP A 83 -18.94 -22.40 -35.43
CA ASP A 83 -20.28 -22.55 -36.02
C ASP A 83 -21.32 -22.00 -35.03
N VAL A 84 -21.25 -20.69 -34.76
CA VAL A 84 -22.17 -19.98 -33.86
C VAL A 84 -22.35 -18.56 -34.40
N SER A 85 -23.58 -18.03 -34.38
CA SER A 85 -23.86 -16.68 -34.90
C SER A 85 -23.06 -15.62 -34.14
N LYS A 86 -22.65 -14.56 -34.87
CA LYS A 86 -21.93 -13.40 -34.31
C LYS A 86 -22.68 -12.77 -33.13
N GLU A 87 -24.01 -12.72 -33.19
CA GLU A 87 -24.84 -12.22 -32.09
C GLU A 87 -24.72 -13.08 -30.83
N ASP A 88 -24.76 -14.41 -30.95
CA ASP A 88 -24.62 -15.30 -29.79
C ASP A 88 -23.21 -15.24 -29.18
N ILE A 89 -22.17 -15.09 -29.99
CA ILE A 89 -20.79 -14.87 -29.50
C ILE A 89 -20.73 -13.57 -28.70
N LEU A 90 -21.29 -12.48 -29.22
CA LEU A 90 -21.32 -11.19 -28.54
C LEU A 90 -22.17 -11.22 -27.26
N LYS A 91 -23.30 -11.93 -27.28
CA LYS A 91 -24.22 -12.10 -26.13
C LYS A 91 -23.62 -13.00 -25.04
N ARG A 92 -22.75 -13.96 -25.42
CA ARG A 92 -21.97 -14.78 -24.50
C ARG A 92 -20.80 -14.01 -23.92
N ALA A 93 -20.03 -13.31 -24.75
CA ALA A 93 -18.90 -12.49 -24.32
C ALA A 93 -19.31 -11.37 -23.34
N THR A 94 -20.48 -10.77 -23.53
CA THR A 94 -21.05 -9.77 -22.61
C THR A 94 -21.52 -10.36 -21.27
N LYS A 95 -21.73 -11.68 -21.18
CA LYS A 95 -22.10 -12.39 -19.94
C LYS A 95 -20.91 -13.06 -19.25
N MET A 96 -19.77 -13.17 -19.93
CA MET A 96 -18.57 -13.84 -19.42
C MET A 96 -17.76 -12.89 -18.55
N LYS A 97 -17.57 -13.26 -17.28
CA LYS A 97 -16.53 -12.65 -16.45
C LYS A 97 -15.18 -13.21 -16.90
N PHE A 98 -14.38 -12.40 -17.58
CA PHE A 98 -13.00 -12.74 -17.92
C PHE A 98 -12.08 -12.27 -16.79
N TYR A 99 -11.25 -13.17 -16.27
CA TYR A 99 -10.14 -12.80 -15.41
C TYR A 99 -8.84 -12.85 -16.22
N ASP A 100 -8.18 -11.70 -16.38
CA ASP A 100 -6.84 -11.63 -16.96
C ASP A 100 -5.82 -11.97 -15.86
N VAL A 101 -5.50 -13.26 -15.71
CA VAL A 101 -4.64 -13.74 -14.63
C VAL A 101 -3.22 -13.99 -15.13
N ARG A 102 -2.25 -13.37 -14.47
CA ARG A 102 -0.84 -13.45 -14.86
C ARG A 102 -0.09 -14.44 -13.99
N ILE A 103 0.61 -15.37 -14.63
CA ILE A 103 1.52 -16.30 -13.98
C ILE A 103 2.95 -15.83 -14.23
N ILE A 104 3.73 -15.73 -13.15
CA ILE A 104 5.15 -15.37 -13.24
C ILE A 104 5.93 -16.67 -13.37
N CYS A 105 6.53 -16.89 -14.54
CA CYS A 105 7.41 -18.02 -14.80
C CYS A 105 8.88 -17.60 -14.69
N GLU A 106 9.71 -18.56 -14.32
CA GLU A 106 11.15 -18.40 -14.24
C GLU A 106 11.78 -18.47 -15.64
N GLU A 107 13.06 -18.12 -15.75
CA GLU A 107 13.79 -18.29 -16.99
C GLU A 107 14.07 -19.79 -17.23
N ASN A 108 13.80 -20.27 -18.44
CA ASN A 108 13.94 -21.68 -18.82
C ASN A 108 13.13 -22.66 -17.95
N GLU A 109 12.02 -22.20 -17.38
CA GLU A 109 11.12 -23.06 -16.60
C GLU A 109 10.51 -24.16 -17.48
N ASP A 110 10.54 -25.41 -17.00
CA ASP A 110 10.06 -26.54 -17.78
C ASP A 110 8.53 -26.52 -17.93
N PRO A 111 7.99 -27.11 -19.02
CA PRO A 111 6.54 -27.09 -19.28
C PRO A 111 5.70 -27.71 -18.17
N PHE A 112 6.22 -28.69 -17.43
CA PHE A 112 5.49 -29.35 -16.35
C PHE A 112 5.34 -28.41 -15.14
N SER A 113 6.42 -27.73 -14.72
CA SER A 113 6.36 -26.70 -13.67
C SER A 113 5.43 -25.54 -14.05
N ILE A 114 5.47 -25.09 -15.31
CA ILE A 114 4.54 -24.07 -15.83
C ILE A 114 3.08 -24.58 -15.73
N SER A 115 2.82 -25.82 -16.14
CA SER A 115 1.50 -26.46 -16.04
C SER A 115 1.00 -26.53 -14.59
N GLU A 116 1.87 -26.91 -13.64
CA GLU A 116 1.53 -26.89 -12.22
C GLU A 116 1.19 -25.48 -11.72
N LYS A 117 1.97 -24.46 -12.11
CA LYS A 117 1.68 -23.07 -11.74
C LYS A 117 0.33 -22.61 -12.31
N ILE A 118 0.01 -23.01 -13.54
CA ILE A 118 -1.32 -22.79 -14.14
C ILE A 118 -2.38 -23.46 -13.29
N PHE A 119 -2.25 -24.76 -13.01
CA PHE A 119 -3.23 -25.49 -12.22
C PHE A 119 -3.42 -24.91 -10.81
N LYS A 120 -2.33 -24.56 -10.11
CA LYS A 120 -2.37 -23.88 -8.81
C LYS A 120 -3.08 -22.53 -8.90
N THR A 121 -2.82 -21.77 -9.96
CA THR A 121 -3.48 -20.47 -10.19
C THR A 121 -4.97 -20.66 -10.46
N LEU A 122 -5.35 -21.63 -11.29
CA LEU A 122 -6.75 -21.95 -11.56
C LEU A 122 -7.49 -22.38 -10.30
N ASN A 123 -6.89 -23.25 -9.48
CA ASN A 123 -7.46 -23.65 -8.19
C ASN A 123 -7.63 -22.46 -7.24
N LYS A 124 -6.69 -21.51 -7.23
CA LYS A 124 -6.83 -20.27 -6.46
C LYS A 124 -8.01 -19.42 -6.96
N LEU A 125 -8.25 -19.36 -8.27
CA LEU A 125 -9.38 -18.62 -8.84
C LEU A 125 -10.74 -19.24 -8.49
N ASP A 126 -10.80 -20.56 -8.40
CA ASP A 126 -12.00 -21.29 -7.96
C ASP A 126 -12.23 -21.18 -6.44
N ASN A 127 -11.19 -20.85 -5.66
CA ASN A 127 -11.24 -20.73 -4.20
C ASN A 127 -10.78 -19.32 -3.77
N PRO A 128 -11.68 -18.32 -3.82
CA PRO A 128 -11.31 -16.95 -3.49
C PRO A 128 -10.75 -16.88 -2.08
N PHE A 129 -9.54 -16.36 -1.97
CA PHE A 129 -8.94 -16.06 -0.67
C PHE A 129 -9.45 -14.73 -0.15
N GLY A 130 -9.51 -14.62 1.18
CA GLY A 130 -10.01 -13.42 1.84
C GLY A 130 -9.09 -12.94 2.95
N TYR A 131 -9.62 -11.97 3.67
CA TYR A 131 -8.99 -11.36 4.83
C TYR A 131 -9.75 -11.71 6.09
N VAL A 132 -9.00 -11.96 7.16
CA VAL A 132 -9.53 -12.27 8.48
C VAL A 132 -9.13 -11.18 9.48
N SER A 133 -9.87 -11.07 10.58
CA SER A 133 -9.49 -10.18 11.68
C SER A 133 -8.40 -10.82 12.54
N THR A 134 -7.43 -10.05 13.00
CA THR A 134 -6.47 -10.44 14.05
C THR A 134 -7.13 -10.88 15.36
N ARG A 135 -8.43 -10.59 15.53
CA ARG A 135 -9.24 -10.92 16.72
C ARG A 135 -10.49 -11.72 16.37
N HIS A 136 -10.56 -12.38 15.22
CA HIS A 136 -11.74 -13.21 14.94
C HIS A 136 -11.86 -14.38 15.93
N THR A 137 -13.06 -14.90 16.09
CA THR A 137 -13.33 -16.09 16.91
C THR A 137 -13.73 -17.21 15.98
N THR A 138 -12.96 -18.29 15.95
CA THR A 138 -13.27 -19.51 15.21
C THR A 138 -14.43 -20.22 15.92
N GLN A 139 -15.67 -19.82 15.67
CA GLN A 139 -16.79 -20.71 15.98
C GLN A 139 -16.85 -21.81 14.92
N SER A 140 -16.83 -23.04 15.42
CA SER A 140 -16.93 -24.33 14.73
C SER A 140 -17.61 -24.33 13.36
N GLY A 141 -16.82 -24.64 12.31
CA GLY A 141 -17.31 -25.35 11.12
C GLY A 141 -18.02 -24.56 10.02
N LEU A 142 -18.21 -23.25 10.15
CA LEU A 142 -18.78 -22.42 9.08
C LEU A 142 -17.77 -21.34 8.67
N HIS A 143 -17.49 -21.23 7.36
CA HIS A 143 -16.70 -20.17 6.71
C HIS A 143 -17.37 -18.77 6.82
N GLN A 144 -17.87 -18.39 8.00
CA GLN A 144 -18.31 -17.03 8.32
C GLN A 144 -17.12 -16.25 8.89
N GLY A 145 -16.33 -15.64 8.00
CA GLY A 145 -15.19 -14.82 8.45
C GLY A 145 -14.30 -14.23 7.36
N HIS A 146 -14.42 -14.68 6.12
CA HIS A 146 -13.63 -14.15 5.01
C HIS A 146 -14.24 -12.84 4.49
N MET A 147 -13.43 -11.78 4.48
CA MET A 147 -13.79 -10.49 3.90
C MET A 147 -13.03 -10.33 2.58
N ASP A 148 -13.72 -9.87 1.54
CA ASP A 148 -13.07 -9.54 0.27
C ASP A 148 -12.22 -8.26 0.39
N PHE A 149 -11.33 -8.04 -0.57
CA PHE A 149 -10.42 -6.90 -0.59
C PHE A 149 -11.17 -5.56 -0.52
N LYS A 150 -12.23 -5.41 -1.31
CA LYS A 150 -13.04 -4.17 -1.37
C LYS A 150 -13.63 -3.83 -0.01
N THR A 151 -14.12 -4.83 0.72
CA THR A 151 -14.69 -4.65 2.06
C THR A 151 -13.62 -4.22 3.06
N THR A 152 -12.39 -4.75 2.97
CA THR A 152 -11.30 -4.28 3.84
C THR A 152 -10.94 -2.80 3.61
N LEU A 153 -11.07 -2.31 2.37
CA LEU A 153 -10.86 -0.91 2.02
C LEU A 153 -11.95 0.00 2.59
N VAL A 154 -13.21 -0.44 2.52
CA VAL A 154 -14.36 0.36 2.97
C VAL A 154 -14.46 0.39 4.49
N CYS A 155 -14.32 -0.76 5.16
CA CYS A 155 -14.49 -0.84 6.61
C CYS A 155 -13.28 -0.28 7.38
N GLY A 156 -12.06 -0.51 6.88
CA GLY A 156 -10.79 -0.18 7.56
C GLY A 156 -10.49 -1.03 8.80
N LEU A 157 -11.48 -1.23 9.69
CA LEU A 157 -11.41 -2.04 10.90
C LEU A 157 -12.42 -3.20 10.84
N ALA A 158 -12.08 -4.34 11.44
CA ALA A 158 -13.02 -5.46 11.57
C ALA A 158 -14.10 -5.17 12.64
N LYS A 159 -15.23 -5.90 12.58
CA LYS A 159 -16.37 -5.72 13.49
C LYS A 159 -16.03 -5.97 14.97
N ASP A 160 -15.08 -6.86 15.23
CA ASP A 160 -14.54 -7.18 16.57
C ASP A 160 -13.48 -6.18 17.07
N GLY A 161 -13.23 -5.12 16.29
CA GLY A 161 -12.24 -4.10 16.56
C GLY A 161 -10.80 -4.54 16.29
N GLY A 162 -10.57 -5.73 15.72
CA GLY A 162 -9.28 -6.19 15.22
C GLY A 162 -8.95 -5.63 13.83
N LEU A 163 -7.75 -5.96 13.35
CA LEU A 163 -7.22 -5.50 12.07
C LEU A 163 -7.30 -6.60 11.01
N PHE A 164 -7.57 -6.24 9.75
CA PHE A 164 -7.54 -7.22 8.66
C PHE A 164 -6.10 -7.67 8.36
N VAL A 165 -5.93 -8.97 8.15
CA VAL A 165 -4.69 -9.66 7.73
C VAL A 165 -5.04 -10.73 6.69
N ALA A 166 -4.08 -11.07 5.83
CA ALA A 166 -4.22 -12.22 4.93
C ALA A 166 -4.13 -13.53 5.72
N GLU A 167 -4.86 -14.54 5.27
CA GLU A 167 -4.76 -15.88 5.84
C GLU A 167 -3.42 -16.55 5.51
N GLU A 168 -2.94 -17.39 6.41
CA GLU A 168 -1.60 -18.01 6.30
C GLU A 168 -1.40 -18.79 5.00
N HIS A 169 -2.37 -19.63 4.63
CA HIS A 169 -2.32 -20.44 3.42
C HIS A 169 -2.35 -19.61 2.12
N ASN A 170 -2.70 -18.32 2.22
CA ASN A 170 -2.79 -17.38 1.11
C ASN A 170 -1.73 -16.28 1.17
N PHE A 171 -0.80 -16.34 2.13
CA PHE A 171 0.27 -15.37 2.20
C PHE A 171 1.15 -15.50 0.95
N PRO A 172 1.26 -14.45 0.11
CA PRO A 172 1.92 -14.60 -1.16
C PRO A 172 3.44 -14.71 -0.97
N ALA A 173 4.07 -15.57 -1.75
CA ALA A 173 5.51 -15.68 -1.84
C ALA A 173 5.90 -15.97 -3.29
N LEU A 174 7.03 -15.42 -3.71
CA LEU A 174 7.59 -15.68 -5.04
C LEU A 174 8.93 -16.39 -4.89
N THR A 175 9.25 -17.27 -5.85
CA THR A 175 10.54 -17.94 -5.92
C THR A 175 11.64 -16.96 -6.33
N PRO A 176 12.93 -17.27 -6.07
CA PRO A 176 14.04 -16.46 -6.54
C PRO A 176 14.00 -16.19 -8.06
N GLY A 177 13.67 -17.21 -8.87
CA GLY A 177 13.54 -17.03 -10.32
C GLY A 177 12.41 -16.08 -10.71
N GLN A 178 11.29 -16.09 -9.99
CA GLN A 178 10.19 -15.14 -10.20
C GLN A 178 10.57 -13.71 -9.81
N TRP A 179 11.27 -13.53 -8.68
CA TRP A 179 11.79 -12.24 -8.25
C TRP A 179 12.75 -11.64 -9.27
N LYS A 180 13.64 -12.48 -9.84
CA LYS A 180 14.58 -12.06 -10.90
C LYS A 180 13.87 -11.49 -12.12
N ARG A 181 12.64 -11.94 -12.44
CA ARG A 181 11.83 -11.38 -13.54
C ARG A 181 11.34 -9.95 -13.30
N LEU A 182 11.34 -9.49 -12.05
CA LEU A 182 10.89 -8.16 -11.67
C LEU A 182 12.03 -7.14 -11.63
N VAL A 183 13.28 -7.60 -11.62
CA VAL A 183 14.46 -6.72 -11.71
C VAL A 183 14.39 -5.93 -13.02
N GLY A 184 14.62 -4.62 -12.94
CA GLY A 184 14.61 -3.72 -14.09
C GLY A 184 13.23 -3.21 -14.49
N LEU A 185 12.12 -3.76 -13.96
CA LEU A 185 10.79 -3.23 -14.23
C LEU A 185 10.59 -1.85 -13.60
N PRO A 186 9.81 -0.95 -14.22
CA PRO A 186 9.42 0.31 -13.60
C PRO A 186 8.47 0.07 -12.41
N TYR A 187 8.43 1.04 -11.49
CA TYR A 187 7.70 0.92 -10.21
C TYR A 187 6.24 0.50 -10.37
N ASN A 188 5.51 1.11 -11.30
CA ASN A 188 4.12 0.78 -11.58
C ASN A 188 3.93 -0.69 -12.00
N LYS A 189 4.86 -1.27 -12.77
CA LYS A 189 4.79 -2.68 -13.16
C LYS A 189 5.17 -3.62 -12.01
N ILE A 190 6.11 -3.22 -11.15
CA ILE A 190 6.38 -3.93 -9.89
C ILE A 190 5.10 -3.93 -9.04
N ALA A 191 4.51 -2.75 -8.80
CA ALA A 191 3.27 -2.59 -8.03
C ALA A 191 2.16 -3.49 -8.56
N SER A 192 1.95 -3.55 -9.87
CA SER A 192 0.99 -4.47 -10.49
C SER A 192 1.25 -5.92 -10.11
N ARG A 193 2.50 -6.40 -10.24
CA ARG A 193 2.81 -7.82 -9.97
C ARG A 193 2.67 -8.18 -8.51
N ILE A 194 2.99 -7.26 -7.61
CA ILE A 194 2.86 -7.49 -6.17
C ILE A 194 1.39 -7.46 -5.77
N LEU A 195 0.65 -6.43 -6.14
CA LEU A 195 -0.74 -6.25 -5.71
C LEU A 195 -1.68 -7.34 -6.27
N GLU A 196 -1.40 -7.88 -7.45
CA GLU A 196 -2.13 -9.06 -7.98
C GLU A 196 -1.98 -10.32 -7.10
N GLN A 197 -0.92 -10.44 -6.31
CA GLN A 197 -0.78 -11.56 -5.38
C GLN A 197 -1.63 -11.38 -4.13
N TRP A 198 -2.00 -10.14 -3.80
CA TRP A 198 -2.79 -9.78 -2.63
C TRP A 198 -4.27 -9.55 -2.94
N ILE A 199 -4.63 -9.30 -4.20
CA ILE A 199 -5.99 -8.93 -4.59
C ILE A 199 -6.54 -10.01 -5.51
N HIS A 200 -7.57 -10.71 -5.02
CA HIS A 200 -8.20 -11.76 -5.81
C HIS A 200 -8.92 -11.15 -7.04
N PRO A 201 -8.83 -11.76 -8.24
CA PRO A 201 -9.47 -11.21 -9.45
C PRO A 201 -10.99 -11.07 -9.38
N SER A 202 -11.66 -11.82 -8.51
CA SER A 202 -13.12 -11.65 -8.25
C SER A 202 -13.44 -10.31 -7.59
N ASP A 203 -12.52 -9.79 -6.79
CA ASP A 203 -12.71 -8.56 -6.02
C ASP A 203 -12.41 -7.35 -6.90
N LEU A 204 -11.27 -7.41 -7.61
CA LEU A 204 -10.86 -6.38 -8.56
C LEU A 204 -10.10 -7.02 -9.71
N ILE A 205 -10.63 -6.87 -10.93
CA ILE A 205 -10.01 -7.43 -12.11
C ILE A 205 -8.63 -6.80 -12.35
N PRO A 206 -7.60 -7.57 -12.74
CA PRO A 206 -6.24 -7.07 -12.89
C PRO A 206 -6.06 -5.92 -13.88
N GLN A 207 -6.88 -5.85 -14.93
CA GLN A 207 -6.86 -4.74 -15.88
C GLN A 207 -7.23 -3.41 -15.22
N THR A 208 -8.31 -3.41 -14.42
CA THR A 208 -8.76 -2.23 -13.67
C THR A 208 -7.75 -1.84 -12.60
N LEU A 209 -7.22 -2.82 -11.85
CA LEU A 209 -6.15 -2.59 -10.87
C LEU A 209 -4.93 -1.91 -11.53
N ASN A 210 -4.50 -2.41 -12.69
CA ASN A 210 -3.39 -1.81 -13.43
C ASN A 210 -3.67 -0.37 -13.84
N THR A 211 -4.87 -0.07 -14.31
CA THR A 211 -5.25 1.32 -14.65
C THR A 211 -5.14 2.23 -13.43
N TYR A 212 -5.58 1.80 -12.25
CA TYR A 212 -5.42 2.59 -11.03
C TYR A 212 -3.96 2.76 -10.62
N ILE A 213 -3.15 1.72 -10.75
CA ILE A 213 -1.70 1.77 -10.45
C ILE A 213 -1.00 2.75 -11.39
N GLU A 214 -1.23 2.63 -12.71
CA GLU A 214 -0.66 3.53 -13.72
C GLU A 214 -1.06 4.99 -13.46
N ASN A 215 -2.34 5.23 -13.15
CA ASN A 215 -2.83 6.56 -12.83
C ASN A 215 -2.37 7.11 -11.48
N SER A 216 -1.84 6.27 -10.58
CA SER A 216 -1.37 6.69 -9.26
C SER A 216 0.10 7.01 -9.22
N TYR A 217 0.90 6.36 -10.08
CA TYR A 217 2.36 6.42 -10.05
C TYR A 217 2.94 7.02 -11.34
N LYS A 218 2.22 7.95 -11.95
CA LYS A 218 2.66 8.69 -13.13
C LYS A 218 3.47 9.94 -12.77
N ASN A 219 4.28 10.41 -13.71
CA ASN A 219 5.26 11.48 -13.52
C ASN A 219 4.61 12.85 -13.18
N GLU A 220 3.32 13.06 -13.48
CA GLU A 220 2.62 14.28 -13.08
C GLU A 220 2.28 14.29 -11.58
N ILE A 221 2.20 13.10 -10.95
CA ILE A 221 1.91 12.95 -9.52
C ILE A 221 3.22 12.90 -8.72
N PHE A 222 4.18 12.09 -9.15
CA PHE A 222 5.48 11.95 -8.49
C PHE A 222 6.56 12.72 -9.25
N SER A 223 7.33 13.53 -8.54
CA SER A 223 8.44 14.33 -9.09
C SER A 223 9.62 13.50 -9.59
N ASN A 224 9.61 12.19 -9.32
CA ASN A 224 10.62 11.23 -9.73
C ASN A 224 9.95 10.12 -10.55
N GLU A 225 10.49 9.82 -11.73
CA GLU A 225 9.95 8.80 -12.65
C GLU A 225 9.94 7.40 -12.03
N ASP A 226 10.90 7.11 -11.15
CA ASP A 226 10.98 5.83 -10.46
C ASP A 226 10.05 5.77 -9.22
N VAL A 227 9.29 6.84 -8.91
CA VAL A 227 8.42 7.03 -7.72
C VAL A 227 9.19 7.10 -6.41
N ILE A 228 10.13 6.16 -6.21
CA ILE A 228 11.06 6.08 -5.10
C ILE A 228 12.50 6.15 -5.64
N SER A 229 13.45 6.55 -4.81
CA SER A 229 14.87 6.49 -5.18
C SER A 229 15.72 5.81 -4.12
N ILE A 230 16.75 5.08 -4.57
CA ILE A 230 17.85 4.63 -3.71
C ILE A 230 19.06 5.50 -4.02
N LYS A 231 19.52 6.26 -3.03
CA LYS A 231 20.70 7.13 -3.08
C LYS A 231 21.77 6.59 -2.16
N HIS A 232 23.01 6.52 -2.64
CA HIS A 232 24.15 6.28 -1.75
C HIS A 232 24.33 7.49 -0.83
N LEU A 233 24.60 7.25 0.45
CA LEU A 233 24.86 8.29 1.44
C LEU A 233 26.34 8.33 1.84
N THR A 234 26.81 7.24 2.44
CA THR A 234 28.18 7.02 2.88
C THR A 234 28.37 5.53 3.12
N ASP A 235 29.59 5.02 2.95
CA ASP A 235 29.92 3.61 3.17
C ASP A 235 28.92 2.66 2.50
N ASN A 236 28.42 1.65 3.21
CA ASN A 236 27.35 0.75 2.75
C ASN A 236 25.94 1.22 3.15
N GLN A 237 25.73 2.53 3.34
CA GLN A 237 24.44 3.11 3.67
C GLN A 237 23.78 3.80 2.47
N TYR A 238 22.49 3.54 2.31
CA TYR A 238 21.69 4.03 1.20
C TYR A 238 20.38 4.63 1.71
N ILE A 239 20.03 5.84 1.26
CA ILE A 239 18.73 6.46 1.54
C ILE A 239 17.69 5.94 0.55
N LEU A 240 16.57 5.43 1.07
CA LEU A 240 15.35 5.18 0.33
C LEU A 240 14.44 6.42 0.40
N GLU A 241 14.49 7.23 -0.65
CA GLU A 241 13.66 8.44 -0.79
C GLU A 241 12.21 8.05 -1.12
N LEU A 242 11.29 8.27 -0.17
CA LEU A 242 9.85 7.97 -0.32
C LEU A 242 8.99 9.24 -0.46
N PHE A 243 9.62 10.40 -0.57
CA PHE A 243 8.98 11.71 -0.47
C PHE A 243 8.83 12.44 -1.82
N HIS A 244 8.91 11.74 -2.96
CA HIS A 244 8.76 12.38 -4.28
C HIS A 244 7.29 12.64 -4.67
N GLY A 245 6.34 12.24 -3.83
CA GLY A 245 4.91 12.45 -4.05
C GLY A 245 4.45 13.89 -3.79
N PRO A 246 3.16 14.19 -4.05
CA PRO A 246 2.63 15.56 -4.01
C PRO A 246 2.73 16.27 -2.66
N THR A 247 2.79 15.53 -1.56
CA THR A 247 2.84 16.09 -0.19
C THR A 247 4.20 15.91 0.47
N ALA A 248 5.18 15.46 -0.31
CA ALA A 248 6.55 15.22 0.11
C ALA A 248 6.69 14.26 1.30
N SER A 249 5.88 13.20 1.34
CA SER A 249 5.93 12.17 2.39
C SER A 249 5.69 10.76 1.84
N CYS A 250 6.15 9.74 2.58
CA CYS A 250 5.96 8.34 2.22
C CYS A 250 4.49 7.91 2.13
N LYS A 251 3.58 8.68 2.75
CA LYS A 251 2.14 8.43 2.73
C LYS A 251 1.57 8.56 1.31
N ASP A 252 2.21 9.36 0.45
CA ASP A 252 1.79 9.53 -0.94
C ASP A 252 1.84 8.22 -1.73
N CYS A 253 2.84 7.36 -1.48
CA CYS A 253 2.95 6.06 -2.14
C CYS A 253 1.69 5.19 -1.93
N SER A 254 1.01 5.36 -0.79
CA SER A 254 -0.19 4.60 -0.46
C SER A 254 -1.46 5.35 -0.83
N LEU A 255 -1.59 6.61 -0.43
CA LEU A 255 -2.85 7.35 -0.55
C LEU A 255 -3.23 7.68 -1.99
N GLN A 256 -2.27 7.88 -2.88
CA GLN A 256 -2.55 8.12 -4.29
C GLN A 256 -3.22 6.92 -4.97
N LEU A 257 -2.91 5.70 -4.53
CA LEU A 257 -3.53 4.47 -5.02
C LEU A 257 -4.78 4.09 -4.23
N MET A 258 -4.71 4.16 -2.89
CA MET A 258 -5.80 3.82 -2.00
C MET A 258 -7.08 4.59 -2.34
N SER A 259 -6.97 5.89 -2.64
CA SER A 259 -8.15 6.71 -2.92
C SER A 259 -8.92 6.22 -4.16
N LYS A 260 -8.21 5.80 -5.21
CA LYS A 260 -8.81 5.24 -6.43
C LYS A 260 -9.42 3.86 -6.18
N LEU A 261 -8.72 3.01 -5.42
CA LEU A 261 -9.23 1.69 -5.04
C LEU A 261 -10.46 1.78 -4.13
N PHE A 262 -10.50 2.78 -3.24
CA PHE A 262 -11.66 3.05 -2.40
C PHE A 262 -12.86 3.46 -3.27
N LEU A 263 -12.68 4.38 -4.22
CA LEU A 263 -13.75 4.80 -5.12
C LEU A 263 -14.33 3.62 -5.93
N GLU A 264 -13.47 2.73 -6.41
CA GLU A 264 -13.87 1.47 -7.06
C GLU A 264 -14.63 0.55 -6.10
N ALA A 265 -14.22 0.45 -4.84
CA ALA A 265 -14.89 -0.37 -3.84
C ALA A 265 -16.31 0.12 -3.52
N VAL A 266 -16.52 1.45 -3.53
CA VAL A 266 -17.83 2.07 -3.24
C VAL A 266 -18.63 2.44 -4.49
N GLN A 267 -18.15 2.10 -5.69
CA GLN A 267 -18.75 2.57 -6.95
C GLN A 267 -20.25 2.21 -7.06
N GLN A 268 -20.64 1.00 -6.65
CA GLN A 268 -22.05 0.58 -6.67
C GLN A 268 -22.93 1.39 -5.73
N ASP A 269 -22.36 1.84 -4.61
CA ASP A 269 -23.05 2.69 -3.64
C ASP A 269 -23.16 4.13 -4.18
N THR A 270 -22.08 4.64 -4.78
CA THR A 270 -22.07 5.95 -5.45
C THR A 270 -23.10 6.02 -6.59
N LEU A 271 -23.28 4.94 -7.37
CA LEU A 271 -24.33 4.85 -8.40
C LEU A 271 -25.76 4.90 -7.82
N LYS A 272 -25.92 4.62 -6.53
CA LYS A 272 -27.17 4.77 -5.77
C LYS A 272 -27.24 6.11 -5.04
N ASN A 273 -26.46 7.11 -5.47
CA ASN A 273 -26.32 8.43 -4.86
C ASN A 273 -25.86 8.41 -3.39
N LYS A 274 -25.19 7.33 -2.95
CA LYS A 274 -24.63 7.26 -1.60
C LYS A 274 -23.34 8.07 -1.53
N LYS A 275 -23.23 8.93 -0.52
CA LYS A 275 -22.08 9.80 -0.29
C LYS A 275 -21.14 9.21 0.75
N TYR A 276 -19.87 9.61 0.68
CA TYR A 276 -18.86 9.23 1.67
C TYR A 276 -18.13 10.46 2.22
N VAL A 277 -17.86 10.47 3.52
CA VAL A 277 -16.90 11.40 4.12
C VAL A 277 -15.72 10.61 4.68
N ILE A 278 -14.53 10.94 4.19
CA ILE A 278 -13.27 10.44 4.71
C ILE A 278 -12.89 11.28 5.93
N LEU A 279 -13.05 10.72 7.12
CA LEU A 279 -12.75 11.40 8.39
C LEU A 279 -11.41 10.91 8.96
N VAL A 280 -10.45 11.82 9.13
CA VAL A 280 -9.07 11.47 9.54
C VAL A 280 -8.56 12.42 10.62
N ALA A 281 -7.97 11.84 11.67
CA ALA A 281 -7.10 12.56 12.60
C ALA A 281 -5.63 12.41 12.16
N THR A 282 -4.84 13.48 12.25
CA THR A 282 -3.44 13.49 11.77
C THR A 282 -2.50 14.22 12.72
N SER A 283 -1.24 13.79 12.79
CA SER A 283 -0.10 14.51 13.35
C SER A 283 0.72 15.27 12.28
N GLY A 284 0.19 15.35 11.04
CA GLY A 284 0.79 16.08 9.93
C GLY A 284 0.60 15.36 8.60
N ASP A 285 1.56 14.52 8.22
CA ASP A 285 1.71 13.94 6.87
C ASP A 285 0.46 13.23 6.34
N THR A 286 -0.23 12.47 7.19
CA THR A 286 -1.39 11.68 6.77
C THR A 286 -2.53 12.59 6.28
N GLY A 287 -2.78 13.70 6.95
CA GLY A 287 -3.84 14.65 6.60
C GLY A 287 -3.61 15.28 5.24
N SER A 288 -2.41 15.81 4.98
CA SER A 288 -2.08 16.40 3.67
C SER A 288 -2.22 15.37 2.54
N ALA A 289 -1.75 14.14 2.76
CA ALA A 289 -1.80 13.10 1.73
C ALA A 289 -3.23 12.57 1.50
N VAL A 290 -4.08 12.52 2.53
CA VAL A 290 -5.51 12.16 2.40
C VAL A 290 -6.25 13.23 1.62
N ILE A 291 -6.02 14.51 1.94
CA ILE A 291 -6.58 15.63 1.20
C ILE A 291 -6.19 15.51 -0.28
N ASP A 292 -4.90 15.43 -0.58
CA ASP A 292 -4.44 15.36 -1.98
C ASP A 292 -4.98 14.14 -2.74
N GLY A 293 -5.01 12.97 -2.08
CA GLY A 293 -5.43 11.71 -2.69
C GLY A 293 -6.94 11.60 -2.94
N PHE A 294 -7.79 12.04 -2.01
CA PHE A 294 -9.24 11.88 -2.09
C PHE A 294 -9.96 13.11 -2.66
N SER A 295 -9.49 14.33 -2.40
CA SER A 295 -10.21 15.53 -2.83
C SER A 295 -10.30 15.67 -4.35
N LYS A 296 -9.37 15.05 -5.09
CA LYS A 296 -9.32 15.07 -6.57
C LYS A 296 -10.28 14.07 -7.22
N LEU A 297 -10.89 13.18 -6.44
CA LEU A 297 -11.74 12.09 -6.94
C LEU A 297 -13.23 12.43 -6.84
N GLU A 298 -13.59 13.71 -6.81
CA GLU A 298 -14.98 14.15 -6.77
C GLU A 298 -15.70 13.76 -8.07
N SER A 299 -16.32 12.58 -8.09
CA SER A 299 -17.34 12.23 -9.07
C SER A 299 -18.69 12.67 -8.52
N ASN A 300 -19.23 13.78 -9.04
CA ASN A 300 -20.60 14.27 -8.75
C ASN A 300 -20.88 14.53 -7.26
N GLY A 301 -19.94 15.13 -6.50
CA GLY A 301 -20.17 15.52 -5.09
C GLY A 301 -20.34 14.36 -4.11
N SER A 302 -19.99 13.13 -4.49
CA SER A 302 -20.22 11.92 -3.68
C SER A 302 -19.16 11.65 -2.61
N LEU A 303 -18.11 12.47 -2.53
CA LEU A 303 -16.97 12.25 -1.65
C LEU A 303 -16.49 13.56 -1.01
N GLY A 304 -16.53 13.61 0.32
CA GLY A 304 -15.95 14.67 1.15
C GLY A 304 -14.75 14.19 1.96
N VAL A 305 -13.89 15.11 2.36
CA VAL A 305 -12.72 14.85 3.20
C VAL A 305 -12.72 15.80 4.39
N MET A 306 -12.70 15.25 5.60
CA MET A 306 -12.64 16.01 6.85
C MET A 306 -11.39 15.61 7.64
N VAL A 307 -10.53 16.59 7.92
CA VAL A 307 -9.26 16.37 8.63
C VAL A 307 -9.26 17.12 9.96
N LEU A 308 -8.96 16.40 11.03
CA LEU A 308 -8.70 16.96 12.37
C LEU A 308 -7.20 16.92 12.64
N TYR A 309 -6.62 18.03 13.06
CA TYR A 309 -5.24 18.09 13.52
C TYR A 309 -5.12 18.90 14.81
N PRO A 310 -4.22 18.52 15.73
CA PRO A 310 -4.01 19.28 16.94
C PRO A 310 -3.32 20.61 16.60
N LYS A 311 -3.72 21.67 17.31
CA LYS A 311 -3.16 23.02 17.17
C LYS A 311 -1.64 23.02 17.34
N ASP A 312 -1.16 22.24 18.30
CA ASP A 312 0.25 21.95 18.51
C ASP A 312 0.57 20.49 18.12
N GLY A 313 1.79 20.22 17.66
CA GLY A 313 2.22 18.87 17.29
C GLY A 313 2.14 18.56 15.79
N VAL A 314 2.00 19.60 14.96
CA VAL A 314 2.17 19.55 13.50
C VAL A 314 3.13 20.67 13.10
N SER A 315 4.05 20.42 12.17
CA SER A 315 4.97 21.47 11.72
C SER A 315 4.23 22.60 11.00
N LYS A 316 4.81 23.81 10.98
CA LYS A 316 4.23 24.97 10.28
C LYS A 316 3.94 24.65 8.81
N ILE A 317 4.82 23.89 8.18
CA ILE A 317 4.73 23.52 6.76
C ILE A 317 3.66 22.45 6.54
N GLN A 318 3.62 21.39 7.37
CA GLN A 318 2.56 20.38 7.32
C GLN A 318 1.17 21.00 7.52
N LYS A 319 1.03 21.96 8.45
CA LYS A 319 -0.20 22.73 8.64
C LYS A 319 -0.60 23.48 7.37
N LYS A 320 0.32 24.20 6.73
CA LYS A 320 0.07 24.91 5.46
C LYS A 320 -0.35 23.97 4.32
N LEU A 321 0.22 22.77 4.24
CA LEU A 321 -0.20 21.76 3.25
C LEU A 321 -1.68 21.35 3.38
N MET A 322 -2.26 21.50 4.58
CA MET A 322 -3.67 21.18 4.82
C MET A 322 -4.56 22.42 4.68
N ILE A 323 -4.25 23.53 5.37
CA ILE A 323 -5.16 24.69 5.45
C ILE A 323 -5.20 25.54 4.16
N ASN A 324 -4.20 25.41 3.29
CA ASN A 324 -4.17 26.06 1.97
C ASN A 324 -4.81 25.20 0.86
N ALA A 325 -5.32 24.01 1.18
CA ALA A 325 -5.91 23.10 0.21
C ALA A 325 -7.29 23.60 -0.26
N ASP A 326 -7.29 24.34 -1.36
CA ASP A 326 -8.49 24.94 -1.95
C ASP A 326 -9.31 23.94 -2.77
N ARG A 327 -10.25 23.28 -2.07
CA ARG A 327 -11.18 22.28 -2.61
C ARG A 327 -12.50 22.34 -1.86
N LYS A 328 -13.61 22.40 -2.61
CA LYS A 328 -14.97 22.53 -2.04
C LYS A 328 -15.37 21.34 -1.16
N ASN A 329 -14.87 20.14 -1.48
CA ASN A 329 -15.16 18.91 -0.76
C ASN A 329 -14.15 18.59 0.36
N VAL A 330 -13.39 19.59 0.84
CA VAL A 330 -12.42 19.44 1.92
C VAL A 330 -12.81 20.33 3.09
N HIS A 331 -12.68 19.82 4.31
CA HIS A 331 -12.84 20.59 5.53
C HIS A 331 -11.71 20.25 6.50
N VAL A 332 -10.94 21.26 6.92
CA VAL A 332 -9.82 21.07 7.84
C VAL A 332 -10.10 21.82 9.13
N ILE A 333 -10.01 21.10 10.25
CA ILE A 333 -10.26 21.62 11.60
C ILE A 333 -8.99 21.55 12.42
N GLU A 334 -8.56 22.71 12.90
CA GLU A 334 -7.59 22.81 13.98
C GLU A 334 -8.29 22.55 15.32
N VAL A 335 -7.73 21.67 16.14
CA VAL A 335 -8.28 21.30 17.44
C VAL A 335 -7.34 21.78 18.55
N ASP A 336 -7.86 22.58 19.47
CA ASP A 336 -7.16 23.03 20.68
C ASP A 336 -7.07 21.87 21.70
N GLY A 337 -6.22 20.90 21.38
CA GLY A 337 -5.98 19.65 22.09
C GLY A 337 -4.79 18.91 21.48
N ASP A 338 -4.60 17.65 21.84
CA ASP A 338 -3.51 16.80 21.32
C ASP A 338 -4.00 15.81 20.24
N PHE A 339 -3.03 15.09 19.65
CA PHE A 339 -3.31 14.10 18.62
C PHE A 339 -4.17 12.93 19.16
N ASP A 340 -3.96 12.53 20.42
CA ASP A 340 -4.72 11.45 21.05
C ASP A 340 -6.20 11.80 21.18
N PHE A 341 -6.51 13.05 21.56
CA PHE A 341 -7.87 13.57 21.57
C PHE A 341 -8.49 13.54 20.17
N CYS A 342 -7.76 13.99 19.14
CA CYS A 342 -8.24 13.95 17.75
C CYS A 342 -8.55 12.50 17.31
N GLN A 343 -7.63 11.58 17.58
CA GLN A 343 -7.78 10.17 17.22
C GLN A 343 -8.91 9.48 17.99
N LYS A 344 -9.04 9.75 19.30
CA LYS A 344 -10.13 9.25 20.14
C LYS A 344 -11.49 9.77 19.66
N THR A 345 -11.58 11.07 19.33
CA THR A 345 -12.81 11.67 18.81
C THR A 345 -13.25 11.02 17.51
N VAL A 346 -12.33 10.81 16.57
CA VAL A 346 -12.62 10.11 15.31
C VAL A 346 -13.13 8.68 15.59
N LYS A 347 -12.45 7.92 16.46
CA LYS A 347 -12.92 6.57 16.86
C LYS A 347 -14.33 6.60 17.47
N ASN A 348 -14.62 7.55 18.34
CA ASN A 348 -15.92 7.70 18.99
C ASN A 348 -17.02 8.06 17.99
N ILE A 349 -16.73 8.93 17.02
CA ILE A 349 -17.62 9.23 15.89
C ILE A 349 -17.93 7.95 15.09
N PHE A 350 -16.91 7.15 14.77
CA PHE A 350 -17.09 5.87 14.08
C PHE A 350 -17.83 4.81 14.90
N GLN A 351 -17.97 4.94 16.22
CA GLN A 351 -18.70 4.00 17.08
C GLN A 351 -20.12 4.49 17.43
N ASN A 352 -20.44 5.75 17.15
CA ASN A 352 -21.73 6.34 17.45
C ASN A 352 -22.80 5.85 16.45
N LYS A 353 -23.69 4.95 16.91
CA LYS A 353 -24.76 4.36 16.08
C LYS A 353 -25.80 5.41 15.67
N GLU A 354 -26.26 6.24 16.60
CA GLU A 354 -27.27 7.27 16.35
C GLU A 354 -26.82 8.26 15.26
N LEU A 355 -25.55 8.68 15.31
CA LEU A 355 -24.97 9.55 14.29
C LEU A 355 -24.89 8.85 12.93
N LYS A 356 -24.53 7.56 12.89
CA LYS A 356 -24.51 6.80 11.62
C LYS A 356 -25.91 6.70 11.03
N ASP A 357 -26.91 6.36 11.85
CA ASP A 357 -28.29 6.22 11.41
C ASP A 357 -28.81 7.57 10.89
N LEU A 358 -28.48 8.68 11.56
CA LEU A 358 -28.79 10.04 11.10
C LEU A 358 -28.13 10.39 9.76
N LEU A 359 -26.85 10.08 9.60
CA LEU A 359 -26.10 10.36 8.37
C LEU A 359 -26.64 9.55 7.18
N GLU A 360 -26.95 8.28 7.40
CA GLU A 360 -27.52 7.40 6.39
C GLU A 360 -28.95 7.85 6.02
N SER A 361 -29.82 8.09 7.01
CA SER A 361 -31.24 8.39 6.75
C SER A 361 -31.49 9.78 6.17
N LYS A 362 -30.71 10.78 6.61
CA LYS A 362 -30.94 12.19 6.24
C LYS A 362 -30.10 12.63 5.04
N TYR A 363 -28.89 12.09 4.89
CA TYR A 363 -27.93 12.55 3.88
C TYR A 363 -27.51 11.45 2.90
N ASN A 364 -28.03 10.23 3.04
CA ASN A 364 -27.59 9.05 2.29
C ASN A 364 -26.05 8.93 2.33
N LEU A 365 -25.47 9.11 3.52
CA LEU A 365 -24.03 9.31 3.70
C LEU A 365 -23.43 8.32 4.70
N SER A 366 -22.27 7.77 4.33
CA SER A 366 -21.46 6.91 5.20
C SER A 366 -20.10 7.52 5.51
N LEU A 367 -19.60 7.28 6.72
CA LEU A 367 -18.24 7.67 7.11
C LEU A 367 -17.25 6.55 6.76
N SER A 368 -16.05 6.93 6.31
CA SER A 368 -14.94 6.00 6.10
C SER A 368 -13.62 6.59 6.60
N ALA A 369 -12.67 5.72 6.96
CA ALA A 369 -11.37 6.11 7.48
C ALA A 369 -10.24 5.77 6.50
N ALA A 370 -9.37 6.74 6.24
CA ALA A 370 -8.14 6.57 5.46
C ALA A 370 -6.89 6.68 6.35
N ASN A 371 -6.82 5.85 7.39
CA ASN A 371 -5.72 5.86 8.36
C ASN A 371 -4.81 4.61 8.22
N SER A 372 -3.74 4.57 9.02
CA SER A 372 -2.70 3.53 8.97
C SER A 372 -3.19 2.10 9.23
N ILE A 373 -4.42 1.91 9.71
CA ILE A 373 -4.99 0.57 9.94
C ILE A 373 -5.63 0.00 8.66
N ASN A 374 -5.99 0.84 7.69
CA ASN A 374 -6.64 0.40 6.48
C ASN A 374 -5.70 -0.46 5.63
N TRP A 375 -6.19 -1.56 5.06
CA TRP A 375 -5.39 -2.47 4.25
C TRP A 375 -4.84 -1.80 2.98
N GLY A 376 -5.58 -0.85 2.41
CA GLY A 376 -5.17 -0.03 1.28
C GLY A 376 -4.00 0.92 1.59
N MET A 377 -3.74 1.20 2.88
CA MET A 377 -2.53 1.92 3.28
C MET A 377 -1.32 1.00 3.39
N LEU A 378 -1.51 -0.26 3.77
CA LEU A 378 -0.40 -1.19 4.06
C LEU A 378 0.19 -1.80 2.78
N LEU A 379 -0.65 -2.32 1.88
CA LEU A 379 -0.16 -3.04 0.69
C LEU A 379 0.78 -2.21 -0.20
N PRO A 380 0.51 -0.91 -0.48
CA PRO A 380 1.44 -0.12 -1.30
C PRO A 380 2.81 0.10 -0.65
N GLN A 381 2.93 -0.02 0.68
CA GLN A 381 4.21 0.04 1.37
C GLN A 381 5.03 -1.25 1.14
N VAL A 382 4.38 -2.41 1.00
CA VAL A 382 5.07 -3.66 0.64
C VAL A 382 5.78 -3.51 -0.71
N VAL A 383 5.12 -2.81 -1.64
CA VAL A 383 5.67 -2.51 -2.98
C VAL A 383 6.95 -1.68 -2.89
N HIS A 384 7.00 -0.60 -2.11
CA HIS A 384 8.21 0.24 -2.09
C HIS A 384 9.43 -0.46 -1.51
N HIS A 385 9.25 -1.39 -0.57
CA HIS A 385 10.36 -2.15 0.01
C HIS A 385 10.90 -3.19 -0.97
N ILE A 386 9.99 -3.87 -1.68
CA ILE A 386 10.37 -4.77 -2.76
C ILE A 386 11.08 -4.00 -3.87
N ALA A 387 10.52 -2.87 -4.30
CA ALA A 387 11.10 -2.03 -5.33
C ALA A 387 12.47 -1.47 -4.92
N ALA A 388 12.66 -1.12 -3.64
CA ALA A 388 13.96 -0.70 -3.09
C ALA A 388 15.04 -1.78 -3.29
N TYR A 389 14.76 -3.02 -2.88
CA TYR A 389 15.68 -4.15 -3.06
C TYR A 389 15.97 -4.41 -4.54
N LEU A 390 14.92 -4.49 -5.37
CA LEU A 390 15.07 -4.72 -6.81
C LEU A 390 15.84 -3.59 -7.50
N ASN A 391 15.71 -2.35 -7.04
CA ASN A 391 16.47 -1.20 -7.53
C ASN A 391 17.95 -1.26 -7.14
N MET A 392 18.29 -1.78 -5.95
CA MET A 392 19.69 -2.01 -5.57
C MET A 392 20.34 -3.05 -6.49
N VAL A 393 19.63 -4.15 -6.78
CA VAL A 393 20.08 -5.18 -7.74
C VAL A 393 20.22 -4.58 -9.13
N LYS A 394 19.21 -3.84 -9.62
CA LYS A 394 19.23 -3.17 -10.94
C LYS A 394 20.43 -2.22 -11.09
N LYS A 395 20.81 -1.53 -10.02
CA LYS A 395 21.94 -0.58 -10.00
C LYS A 395 23.29 -1.26 -9.76
N ASN A 396 23.35 -2.58 -9.67
CA ASN A 396 24.55 -3.36 -9.29
C ASN A 396 25.17 -2.91 -7.96
N ILE A 397 24.33 -2.40 -7.03
CA ILE A 397 24.77 -2.07 -5.67
C ILE A 397 24.96 -3.36 -4.85
N ILE A 398 24.13 -4.36 -5.11
CA ILE A 398 24.19 -5.70 -4.53
C ILE A 398 23.98 -6.75 -5.62
N CYS A 399 24.45 -7.97 -5.40
CA CYS A 399 24.05 -9.12 -6.19
C CYS A 399 22.62 -9.58 -5.81
N PHE A 400 21.92 -10.18 -6.78
CA PHE A 400 20.61 -10.75 -6.51
C PHE A 400 20.71 -11.90 -5.49
N GLY A 401 19.97 -11.80 -4.40
CA GLY A 401 20.01 -12.76 -3.28
C GLY A 401 20.81 -12.27 -2.08
N ASP A 402 21.62 -11.21 -2.22
CA ASP A 402 22.42 -10.67 -1.12
C ASP A 402 21.51 -10.16 0.01
N PRO A 403 21.89 -10.40 1.28
CA PRO A 403 21.17 -9.87 2.41
C PRO A 403 21.28 -8.35 2.49
N VAL A 404 20.20 -7.70 2.94
CA VAL A 404 20.17 -6.24 3.15
C VAL A 404 19.50 -5.95 4.49
N ASN A 405 20.05 -5.00 5.25
CA ASN A 405 19.41 -4.45 6.44
C ASN A 405 18.55 -3.25 6.07
N ILE A 406 17.44 -3.05 6.79
CA ILE A 406 16.56 -1.89 6.58
C ILE A 406 16.23 -1.20 7.89
N CYS A 407 16.55 0.09 7.99
CA CYS A 407 16.26 0.95 9.13
C CYS A 407 15.11 1.91 8.82
N ILE A 408 14.08 1.86 9.67
CA ILE A 408 12.80 2.54 9.44
C ILE A 408 12.48 3.44 10.64
N PRO A 409 12.30 4.76 10.44
CA PRO A 409 11.76 5.61 11.49
C PRO A 409 10.33 5.17 11.81
N THR A 410 10.11 4.74 13.05
CA THR A 410 8.99 3.90 13.43
C THR A 410 7.96 4.66 14.26
N GLY A 411 6.81 4.95 13.64
CA GLY A 411 5.60 5.41 14.32
C GLY A 411 4.58 4.28 14.48
N ASN A 412 3.47 4.34 13.73
CA ASN A 412 2.36 3.37 13.78
C ASN A 412 2.68 1.93 13.28
N PHE A 413 3.96 1.57 13.11
CA PHE A 413 4.46 0.24 12.73
C PHE A 413 4.05 -0.29 11.33
N GLY A 414 3.29 0.47 10.54
CA GLY A 414 2.85 0.03 9.20
C GLY A 414 4.00 -0.16 8.21
N ASN A 415 4.99 0.74 8.23
CA ASN A 415 6.15 0.69 7.34
C ASN A 415 7.08 -0.50 7.69
N VAL A 416 7.28 -0.75 8.99
CA VAL A 416 7.99 -1.93 9.51
C VAL A 416 7.27 -3.22 9.15
N LEU A 417 5.95 -3.26 9.33
CA LEU A 417 5.13 -4.42 8.97
C LEU A 417 5.20 -4.70 7.45
N ALA A 418 5.23 -3.67 6.62
CA ALA A 418 5.38 -3.82 5.18
C ALA A 418 6.73 -4.44 4.82
N ALA A 419 7.83 -4.01 5.44
CA ALA A 419 9.15 -4.64 5.27
C ALA A 419 9.14 -6.11 5.74
N TYR A 420 8.46 -6.40 6.85
CA TYR A 420 8.27 -7.78 7.33
C TYR A 420 7.47 -8.63 6.32
N TYR A 421 6.43 -8.08 5.69
CA TYR A 421 5.71 -8.77 4.63
C TYR A 421 6.60 -8.99 3.42
N SER A 422 7.37 -8.00 2.96
CA SER A 422 8.34 -8.18 1.87
C SER A 422 9.34 -9.30 2.18
N LYS A 423 9.84 -9.38 3.42
CA LYS A 423 10.69 -10.49 3.90
C LYS A 423 9.97 -11.84 3.79
N LYS A 424 8.73 -11.93 4.29
CA LYS A 424 7.90 -13.14 4.17
C LYS A 424 7.57 -13.53 2.73
N MET A 425 7.51 -12.57 1.81
CA MET A 425 7.32 -12.83 0.38
C MET A 425 8.60 -13.36 -0.32
N GLY A 426 9.76 -13.31 0.35
CA GLY A 426 11.04 -13.86 -0.14
C GLY A 426 12.14 -12.83 -0.40
N ILE A 427 11.95 -11.55 -0.09
CA ILE A 427 13.04 -10.55 -0.17
C ILE A 427 14.04 -10.79 0.98
N PRO A 428 15.36 -10.85 0.72
CA PRO A 428 16.35 -11.21 1.73
C PRO A 428 16.71 -10.03 2.65
N PHE A 429 15.71 -9.50 3.36
CA PHE A 429 15.97 -8.56 4.44
C PHE A 429 16.51 -9.33 5.66
N GLN A 430 17.77 -9.07 6.02
CA GLN A 430 18.42 -9.75 7.14
C GLN A 430 17.84 -9.26 8.47
N LYS A 431 18.07 -7.99 8.83
CA LYS A 431 17.42 -7.31 9.96
C LYS A 431 16.49 -6.19 9.51
N ILE A 432 15.33 -6.12 10.16
CA ILE A 432 14.43 -4.96 10.11
C ILE A 432 14.63 -4.16 11.39
N ILE A 433 15.10 -2.93 11.25
CA ILE A 433 15.57 -2.07 12.33
C ILE A 433 14.52 -0.99 12.58
N CYS A 434 13.94 -0.97 13.78
CA CYS A 434 12.98 0.03 14.21
C CYS A 434 13.71 1.18 14.90
N ALA A 435 13.65 2.38 14.32
CA ALA A 435 14.23 3.58 14.92
C ALA A 435 13.14 4.45 15.56
N ASN A 436 13.17 4.60 16.87
CA ASN A 436 12.27 5.48 17.61
C ASN A 436 12.95 6.81 17.96
N ASN A 437 12.16 7.85 18.20
CA ASN A 437 12.63 9.00 18.96
C ASN A 437 12.50 8.71 20.46
N GLU A 438 12.48 9.75 21.30
CA GLU A 438 12.32 9.62 22.76
C GLU A 438 11.05 8.85 23.18
N ASN A 439 10.03 8.78 22.33
CA ASN A 439 8.89 7.88 22.49
C ASN A 439 9.28 6.43 22.12
N ASN A 440 10.10 5.82 22.98
CA ASN A 440 10.82 4.58 22.70
C ASN A 440 10.11 3.28 23.13
N ILE A 441 8.76 3.28 23.23
CA ILE A 441 8.00 2.11 23.72
C ILE A 441 8.23 0.84 22.88
N ILE A 442 8.46 0.98 21.57
CA ILE A 442 8.80 -0.14 20.69
C ILE A 442 10.19 -0.68 21.02
N THR A 443 11.16 0.20 21.26
CA THR A 443 12.51 -0.20 21.62
C THR A 443 12.50 -1.07 22.89
N ASP A 444 11.79 -0.62 23.93
CA ASP A 444 11.71 -1.38 25.18
C ASP A 444 10.98 -2.71 24.99
N PHE A 445 9.88 -2.72 24.22
CA PHE A 445 9.15 -3.94 23.89
C PHE A 445 10.02 -4.94 23.12
N MET A 446 10.76 -4.50 22.10
CA MET A 446 11.61 -5.39 21.29
C MET A 446 12.80 -5.93 22.09
N LYS A 447 13.32 -5.16 23.06
CA LYS A 447 14.43 -5.58 23.94
C LYS A 447 13.98 -6.55 25.04
N THR A 448 12.79 -6.35 25.61
CA THR A 448 12.36 -7.06 26.85
C THR A 448 11.18 -8.01 26.67
N GLY A 449 10.44 -7.88 25.56
CA GLY A 449 9.12 -8.50 25.37
C GLY A 449 8.01 -7.86 26.21
N CYS A 450 8.33 -6.85 27.02
CA CYS A 450 7.39 -6.15 27.87
C CYS A 450 6.88 -4.90 27.16
N TYR A 451 5.59 -4.83 26.92
CA TYR A 451 4.93 -3.62 26.49
C TYR A 451 4.32 -2.93 27.70
N PHE A 452 4.89 -1.80 28.13
CA PHE A 452 4.47 -1.10 29.33
C PHE A 452 4.13 0.36 29.04
N LEU A 453 2.83 0.66 28.98
CA LEU A 453 2.29 2.00 28.69
C LEU A 453 2.11 2.84 29.97
N HIS A 454 1.94 2.19 31.13
CA HIS A 454 1.69 2.89 32.38
C HIS A 454 2.84 3.83 32.74
N GLY A 455 2.51 5.05 33.17
CA GLY A 455 3.49 6.09 33.52
C GLY A 455 4.17 6.78 32.34
N ARG A 456 3.84 6.43 31.08
CA ARG A 456 4.34 7.15 29.90
C ARG A 456 3.37 8.23 29.47
N SER A 457 3.87 9.44 29.31
CA SER A 457 3.21 10.52 28.58
C SER A 457 3.83 10.67 27.20
N LEU A 458 3.01 11.00 26.20
CA LEU A 458 3.50 11.28 24.86
C LEU A 458 4.43 12.51 24.89
N LEU A 459 5.68 12.33 24.50
CA LEU A 459 6.64 13.44 24.38
C LEU A 459 6.48 14.06 23.00
N ARG A 460 6.36 15.39 22.94
CA ARG A 460 6.37 16.14 21.68
C ARG A 460 7.83 16.32 21.27
N THR A 461 8.22 15.80 20.12
CA THR A 461 9.60 15.89 19.63
C THR A 461 9.69 16.68 18.32
N ILE A 462 10.91 16.94 17.86
CA ILE A 462 11.20 17.45 16.51
C ILE A 462 10.85 16.48 15.37
N SER A 463 10.37 15.27 15.69
CA SER A 463 9.97 14.22 14.73
C SER A 463 8.50 13.77 14.97
N PRO A 464 7.52 14.69 14.81
CA PRO A 464 6.15 14.50 15.30
C PRO A 464 5.37 13.36 14.64
N SER A 465 5.76 12.92 13.43
CA SER A 465 5.07 11.83 12.74
C SER A 465 5.35 10.45 13.36
N ILE A 466 6.36 10.34 14.24
CA ILE A 466 6.72 9.12 14.97
C ILE A 466 6.58 9.27 16.51
N ASP A 467 6.02 10.37 17.00
CA ASP A 467 5.56 10.52 18.39
C ASP A 467 4.36 9.59 18.62
N ILE A 468 4.61 8.34 19.04
CA ILE A 468 3.58 7.30 19.18
C ILE A 468 3.82 6.44 20.41
N LEU A 469 2.79 6.30 21.25
CA LEU A 469 2.76 5.34 22.36
C LEU A 469 1.93 4.09 22.07
N MET A 470 1.11 4.08 21.02
CA MET A 470 0.24 2.97 20.65
C MET A 470 0.32 2.67 19.13
N PRO A 471 1.31 1.88 18.69
CA PRO A 471 1.55 1.55 17.30
C PRO A 471 0.43 0.64 16.74
N SER A 472 -0.49 1.18 15.95
CA SER A 472 -1.66 0.40 15.53
C SER A 472 -1.32 -0.92 14.82
N ASN A 473 -0.28 -0.95 13.96
CA ASN A 473 0.08 -2.15 13.20
C ASN A 473 0.94 -3.16 13.95
N LEU A 474 1.38 -2.87 15.19
CA LEU A 474 2.09 -3.86 16.01
C LEU A 474 1.22 -5.10 16.26
N GLU A 475 -0.11 -4.90 16.33
CA GLU A 475 -1.06 -6.00 16.47
C GLU A 475 -1.01 -7.01 15.32
N ARG A 476 -0.88 -6.56 14.06
CA ARG A 476 -0.74 -7.46 12.91
C ARG A 476 0.57 -8.25 12.98
N TYR A 477 1.65 -7.60 13.42
CA TYR A 477 2.92 -8.27 13.62
C TYR A 477 2.83 -9.32 14.75
N LEU A 478 2.23 -8.97 15.89
CA LEU A 478 1.98 -9.89 17.01
C LEU A 478 1.13 -11.09 16.59
N TYR A 479 0.12 -10.89 15.75
CA TYR A 479 -0.66 -11.97 15.17
C TYR A 479 0.25 -12.96 14.43
N HIS A 480 1.07 -12.49 13.47
CA HIS A 480 1.91 -13.37 12.67
C HIS A 480 3.02 -14.06 13.49
N ILE A 481 3.73 -13.30 14.34
CA ILE A 481 4.88 -13.84 15.10
C ILE A 481 4.46 -14.85 16.16
N SER A 482 3.20 -14.78 16.61
CA SER A 482 2.58 -15.75 17.53
C SER A 482 1.98 -16.98 16.84
N GLY A 483 2.30 -17.19 15.55
CA GLY A 483 1.73 -18.30 14.77
C GLY A 483 0.26 -18.08 14.41
N ASN A 484 -0.09 -16.85 14.04
CA ASN A 484 -1.44 -16.44 13.64
C ASN A 484 -2.49 -16.61 14.78
N SER A 485 -2.06 -16.42 16.04
CA SER A 485 -2.90 -16.66 17.21
C SER A 485 -3.84 -15.50 17.53
N THR A 486 -5.11 -15.63 17.16
CA THR A 486 -6.16 -14.66 17.55
C THR A 486 -6.37 -14.60 19.06
N HIS A 487 -6.19 -15.73 19.75
CA HIS A 487 -6.30 -15.82 21.21
C HIS A 487 -5.26 -14.94 21.91
N LEU A 488 -3.99 -15.06 21.53
CA LEU A 488 -2.92 -14.25 22.14
C LEU A 488 -3.12 -12.76 21.84
N VAL A 489 -3.50 -12.41 20.63
CA VAL A 489 -3.79 -11.00 20.29
C VAL A 489 -4.94 -10.44 21.13
N LYS A 490 -6.03 -11.19 21.32
CA LYS A 490 -7.12 -10.80 22.23
C LYS A 490 -6.64 -10.62 23.65
N GLN A 491 -5.83 -11.54 24.15
CA GLN A 491 -5.27 -11.48 25.50
C GLN A 491 -4.37 -10.25 25.70
N TYR A 492 -3.47 -9.96 24.75
CA TYR A 492 -2.62 -8.78 24.80
C TYR A 492 -3.46 -7.49 24.72
N ASN A 493 -4.46 -7.44 23.83
CA ASN A 493 -5.34 -6.28 23.72
C ASN A 493 -6.14 -6.02 25.00
N LYS A 494 -6.68 -7.09 25.60
CA LYS A 494 -7.40 -7.00 26.87
C LYS A 494 -6.48 -6.53 28.00
N SER A 495 -5.30 -7.13 28.13
CA SER A 495 -4.32 -6.73 29.14
C SER A 495 -3.87 -5.27 28.98
N LEU A 496 -3.68 -4.81 27.74
CA LEU A 496 -3.32 -3.42 27.46
C LEU A 496 -4.45 -2.45 27.84
N LYS A 497 -5.71 -2.81 27.58
CA LYS A 497 -6.87 -2.00 27.98
C LYS A 497 -7.06 -1.96 29.50
N ASP A 498 -6.95 -3.11 30.16
CA ASP A 498 -7.28 -3.26 31.58
C ASP A 498 -6.13 -2.77 32.48
N ARG A 499 -4.88 -2.99 32.08
CA ARG A 499 -3.69 -2.78 32.91
C ARG A 499 -2.64 -1.84 32.30
N GLY A 500 -2.81 -1.42 31.06
CA GLY A 500 -1.80 -0.61 30.35
C GLY A 500 -0.52 -1.37 30.03
N CYS A 501 -0.51 -2.72 30.08
CA CYS A 501 0.68 -3.50 29.75
C CYS A 501 0.37 -4.91 29.25
N PHE A 502 1.34 -5.54 28.58
CA PHE A 502 1.36 -6.98 28.32
C PHE A 502 2.81 -7.47 28.17
N GLN A 503 3.02 -8.78 28.30
CA GLN A 503 4.31 -9.42 28.11
C GLN A 503 4.16 -10.58 27.13
N VAL A 504 5.04 -10.66 26.13
CA VAL A 504 5.12 -11.84 25.27
C VAL A 504 6.01 -12.91 25.92
N ASN A 505 5.74 -14.17 25.61
CA ASN A 505 6.58 -15.28 26.09
C ASN A 505 7.99 -15.24 25.46
N LYS A 506 8.92 -16.01 26.05
CA LYS A 506 10.32 -16.05 25.61
C LYS A 506 10.49 -16.53 24.16
N GLU A 507 9.64 -17.45 23.71
CA GLU A 507 9.70 -17.96 22.33
C GLU A 507 9.38 -16.85 21.32
N ILE A 508 8.29 -16.10 21.55
CA ILE A 508 7.92 -14.96 20.73
C ILE A 508 9.01 -13.89 20.79
N LEU A 509 9.53 -13.57 21.98
CA LEU A 509 10.62 -12.59 22.12
C LEU A 509 11.86 -12.99 21.30
N ASN A 510 12.26 -14.26 21.34
CA ASN A 510 13.39 -14.75 20.57
C ASN A 510 13.15 -14.61 19.05
N LYS A 511 11.93 -14.91 18.56
CA LYS A 511 11.56 -14.72 17.15
C LYS A 511 11.58 -13.25 16.74
N ILE A 512 11.14 -12.36 17.63
CA ILE A 512 11.21 -10.92 17.43
C ILE A 512 12.68 -10.48 17.27
N GLN A 513 13.54 -10.88 18.21
CA GLN A 513 14.96 -10.49 18.24
C GLN A 513 15.79 -11.15 17.11
N SER A 514 15.36 -12.31 16.59
CA SER A 514 16.02 -12.93 15.44
C SER A 514 15.80 -12.15 14.15
N ASP A 515 14.62 -11.53 13.96
CA ASP A 515 14.28 -10.81 12.73
C ASP A 515 14.44 -9.30 12.83
N MET A 516 14.32 -8.74 14.04
CA MET A 516 14.27 -7.29 14.25
C MET A 516 15.34 -6.81 15.23
N TYR A 517 15.66 -5.53 15.10
CA TYR A 517 16.41 -4.75 16.08
C TYR A 517 15.64 -3.46 16.34
N ALA A 518 15.79 -2.87 17.51
CA ALA A 518 15.20 -1.57 17.80
C ALA A 518 16.11 -0.74 18.70
N ASP A 519 16.19 0.54 18.41
CA ASP A 519 16.83 1.53 19.27
C ASP A 519 16.19 2.90 19.10
N TRP A 520 16.59 3.85 19.94
CA TRP A 520 16.02 5.19 19.94
C TRP A 520 17.08 6.29 19.83
N CYS A 521 16.64 7.48 19.43
CA CYS A 521 17.47 8.65 19.19
C CYS A 521 16.96 9.83 20.04
N SER A 522 17.88 10.53 20.71
CA SER A 522 17.59 11.79 21.42
C SER A 522 17.46 12.95 20.43
N GLU A 523 16.89 14.08 20.86
CA GLU A 523 16.84 15.27 19.99
C GLU A 523 18.24 15.79 19.65
N GLU A 524 19.17 15.78 20.60
CA GLU A 524 20.56 16.20 20.41
C GLU A 524 21.26 15.35 19.35
N ASP A 525 21.23 14.01 19.50
CA ASP A 525 21.80 13.08 18.53
C ASP A 525 21.21 13.28 17.12
N CYS A 526 19.90 13.54 17.06
CA CYS A 526 19.18 13.78 15.80
C CYS A 526 19.69 15.04 15.10
N LEU A 527 19.79 16.15 15.83
CA LEU A 527 20.23 17.44 15.30
C LEU A 527 21.70 17.41 14.87
N ASP A 528 22.56 16.79 15.67
CA ASP A 528 23.97 16.60 15.35
C ASP A 528 24.16 15.73 14.11
N THR A 529 23.33 14.71 13.94
CA THR A 529 23.35 13.85 12.76
C THR A 529 22.91 14.60 11.49
N ILE A 530 21.89 15.46 11.57
CA ILE A 530 21.48 16.31 10.45
C ILE A 530 22.63 17.21 10.03
N LEU A 531 23.23 17.92 10.99
CA LEU A 531 24.33 18.84 10.76
C LEU A 531 25.55 18.14 10.17
N THR A 532 25.97 17.02 10.78
CA THR A 532 27.16 16.28 10.36
C THR A 532 26.95 15.68 8.97
N THR A 533 25.80 15.04 8.72
CA THR A 533 25.50 14.46 7.40
C THR A 533 25.54 15.53 6.32
N TYR A 534 24.88 16.68 6.55
CA TYR A 534 24.88 17.78 5.59
C TYR A 534 26.29 18.31 5.31
N LYS A 535 27.11 18.53 6.35
CA LYS A 535 28.50 18.98 6.20
C LYS A 535 29.37 17.98 5.43
N THR A 536 29.17 16.68 5.63
CA THR A 536 30.03 15.65 5.03
C THR A 536 29.64 15.25 3.61
N SER A 537 28.34 15.23 3.28
CA SER A 537 27.85 14.69 2.01
C SER A 537 27.03 15.69 1.18
N GLY A 538 26.68 16.85 1.74
CA GLY A 538 25.70 17.76 1.17
C GLY A 538 24.26 17.22 1.19
N TYR A 539 24.04 16.03 1.74
CA TYR A 539 22.72 15.41 1.86
C TYR A 539 22.01 15.90 3.13
N LEU A 540 20.84 16.50 2.96
CA LEU A 540 20.04 17.07 4.03
C LEU A 540 18.93 16.11 4.44
N LEU A 541 19.09 15.52 5.63
CA LEU A 541 18.11 14.63 6.22
C LEU A 541 16.95 15.42 6.83
N ASP A 542 15.73 14.91 6.71
CA ASP A 542 14.65 15.31 7.60
C ASP A 542 14.84 14.73 9.00
N THR A 543 14.12 15.25 10.01
CA THR A 543 14.25 14.80 11.41
C THR A 543 13.93 13.33 11.60
N HIS A 544 13.00 12.75 10.84
CA HIS A 544 12.66 11.33 10.90
C HIS A 544 13.76 10.47 10.29
N THR A 545 14.30 10.87 9.14
CA THR A 545 15.42 10.14 8.51
C THR A 545 16.67 10.20 9.39
N ALA A 546 16.93 11.32 10.07
CA ALA A 546 18.04 11.46 11.00
C ALA A 546 17.93 10.51 12.21
N VAL A 547 16.73 10.33 12.77
CA VAL A 547 16.47 9.31 13.80
C VAL A 547 16.86 7.91 13.30
N ALA A 548 16.47 7.56 12.07
CA ALA A 548 16.84 6.27 11.47
C ALA A 548 18.34 6.14 11.19
N LYS A 549 19.01 7.22 10.78
CA LYS A 549 20.47 7.26 10.57
C LYS A 549 21.24 6.99 11.87
N VAL A 550 20.87 7.65 12.97
CA VAL A 550 21.50 7.41 14.29
C VAL A 550 21.39 5.95 14.69
N VAL A 551 20.19 5.37 14.59
CA VAL A 551 19.96 3.98 14.97
C VAL A 551 20.67 3.00 14.03
N ALA A 552 20.73 3.30 12.73
CA ALA A 552 21.48 2.51 11.76
C ALA A 552 22.99 2.49 12.07
N ASP A 553 23.57 3.66 12.40
CA ASP A 553 24.98 3.78 12.78
C ASP A 553 25.29 3.00 14.06
N ARG A 554 24.44 3.12 15.08
CA ARG A 554 24.56 2.36 16.34
C ARG A 554 24.45 0.86 16.11
N TYR A 555 23.53 0.42 15.26
CA TYR A 555 23.40 -1.00 14.90
C TYR A 555 24.67 -1.51 14.20
N GLN A 556 25.14 -0.83 13.15
CA GLN A 556 26.33 -1.27 12.41
C GLN A 556 27.57 -1.29 13.31
N LYS A 557 27.75 -0.28 14.15
CA LYS A 557 28.86 -0.20 15.11
C LYS A 557 28.80 -1.30 16.17
N SER A 558 27.64 -1.54 16.77
CA SER A 558 27.48 -2.52 17.85
C SER A 558 27.55 -3.97 17.37
N THR A 559 27.17 -4.23 16.12
CA THR A 559 27.16 -5.58 15.53
C THR A 559 28.38 -5.86 14.63
N ASN A 560 29.20 -4.84 14.38
CA ASN A 560 30.28 -4.88 13.37
C ASN A 560 29.77 -5.35 11.99
N SER A 561 28.52 -5.02 11.66
CA SER A 561 27.86 -5.42 10.42
C SER A 561 28.29 -4.53 9.27
N ASN A 562 28.88 -5.13 8.23
CA ASN A 562 29.19 -4.44 6.96
C ASN A 562 28.11 -4.63 5.88
N GLU A 563 27.00 -5.29 6.22
CA GLU A 563 25.90 -5.53 5.27
C GLU A 563 25.28 -4.21 4.77
N PRO A 564 24.87 -4.13 3.50
CA PRO A 564 24.18 -2.97 2.96
C PRO A 564 22.97 -2.56 3.82
N MET A 565 22.87 -1.26 4.10
CA MET A 565 21.85 -0.67 4.96
C MET A 565 20.97 0.29 4.15
N ILE A 566 19.69 -0.03 4.03
CA ILE A 566 18.67 0.90 3.53
C ILE A 566 18.13 1.71 4.71
N ILE A 567 18.23 3.04 4.65
CA ILE A 567 17.60 3.96 5.60
C ILE A 567 16.38 4.57 4.93
N ALA A 568 15.18 4.28 5.45
CA ALA A 568 13.94 4.79 4.88
C ALA A 568 13.78 6.28 5.20
N SER A 569 13.81 7.12 4.15
CA SER A 569 13.53 8.54 4.27
C SER A 569 12.06 8.83 4.00
N THR A 570 11.33 9.07 5.09
CA THR A 570 9.87 9.11 5.09
C THR A 570 9.27 10.47 4.77
N ALA A 571 10.05 11.53 4.81
CA ALA A 571 9.62 12.88 4.50
C ALA A 571 10.76 13.70 3.91
N HIS A 572 10.41 14.72 3.12
CA HIS A 572 11.40 15.67 2.63
C HIS A 572 11.77 16.68 3.74
N TYR A 573 13.05 17.05 3.86
CA TYR A 573 13.54 17.96 4.92
C TYR A 573 12.74 19.26 5.01
N MET A 574 12.32 19.83 3.87
CA MET A 574 11.51 21.05 3.84
C MET A 574 10.27 20.97 4.73
N LYS A 575 9.70 19.80 4.99
CA LYS A 575 8.53 19.70 5.89
C LYS A 575 8.83 20.09 7.33
N PHE A 576 10.10 20.15 7.71
CA PHE A 576 10.60 20.49 9.05
C PHE A 576 11.65 21.61 8.97
N GLY A 577 11.51 22.51 7.99
CA GLY A 577 12.47 23.59 7.74
C GLY A 577 12.71 24.52 8.93
N ASP A 578 11.71 24.67 9.81
CA ASP A 578 11.79 25.41 11.06
C ASP A 578 12.73 24.78 12.10
N THR A 579 12.98 23.48 12.01
CA THR A 579 14.01 22.79 12.80
C THR A 579 15.33 22.70 12.03
N ILE A 580 15.25 22.41 10.73
CA ILE A 580 16.42 22.05 9.93
C ILE A 580 17.27 23.27 9.57
N LEU A 581 16.65 24.37 9.13
CA LEU A 581 17.39 25.56 8.71
C LEU A 581 18.22 26.16 9.86
N PRO A 582 17.66 26.38 11.06
CA PRO A 582 18.46 26.88 12.18
C PRO A 582 19.56 25.90 12.61
N THR A 583 19.35 24.59 12.41
CA THR A 583 20.34 23.55 12.74
C THR A 583 21.56 23.63 11.81
N ILE A 584 21.34 23.73 10.49
CA ILE A 584 22.45 23.75 9.53
C ILE A 584 23.17 25.10 9.47
N LEU A 585 22.47 26.20 9.76
CA LEU A 585 23.07 27.53 9.85
C LEU A 585 23.69 27.82 11.22
N GLN A 586 23.50 26.94 12.19
CA GLN A 586 23.99 27.08 13.57
C GLN A 586 23.54 28.38 14.25
N ASP A 587 22.37 28.89 13.87
CA ASP A 587 21.77 30.10 14.42
C ASP A 587 20.29 29.85 14.74
N ARG A 588 20.02 29.41 15.97
CA ARG A 588 18.66 29.07 16.40
C ARG A 588 17.79 30.27 16.71
N GLN A 589 18.39 31.39 17.11
CA GLN A 589 17.62 32.55 17.56
C GLN A 589 17.13 33.38 16.38
N HIS A 590 17.97 33.59 15.36
CA HIS A 590 17.60 34.38 14.20
C HIS A 590 16.57 33.67 13.32
N PHE A 591 16.67 32.34 13.17
CA PHE A 591 15.88 31.61 12.18
C PHE A 591 14.56 31.01 12.71
N LYS A 592 14.23 31.18 14.00
CA LYS A 592 13.02 30.60 14.63
C LYS A 592 11.71 31.21 14.13
N GLU A 593 11.72 32.49 13.78
CA GLU A 593 10.53 33.27 13.40
C GLU A 593 10.52 33.70 11.92
N LEU A 594 11.44 33.18 11.11
CA LEU A 594 11.47 33.48 9.67
C LEU A 594 10.15 33.07 8.99
N PRO A 595 9.59 33.93 8.12
CA PRO A 595 8.51 33.54 7.23
C PRO A 595 8.88 32.28 6.43
N LEU A 596 7.89 31.40 6.23
CA LEU A 596 8.10 30.15 5.48
C LEU A 596 8.59 30.40 4.04
N THR A 597 8.19 31.51 3.43
CA THR A 597 8.66 31.92 2.10
C THR A 597 10.15 32.22 2.07
N ASP A 598 10.67 32.87 3.11
CA ASP A 598 12.06 33.30 3.18
C ASP A 598 12.95 32.09 3.46
N MET A 599 12.49 31.18 4.34
CA MET A 599 13.15 29.87 4.52
C MET A 599 13.29 29.11 3.20
N MET A 600 12.29 29.16 2.31
CA MET A 600 12.35 28.49 1.02
C MET A 600 13.38 29.11 0.08
N GLU A 601 13.48 30.44 0.06
CA GLU A 601 14.50 31.12 -0.76
C GLU A 601 15.90 30.78 -0.25
N ILE A 602 16.12 30.77 1.07
CA ILE A 602 17.40 30.34 1.67
C ILE A 602 17.73 28.89 1.28
N PHE A 603 16.76 27.96 1.35
CA PHE A 603 17.00 26.59 0.90
C PHE A 603 17.34 26.49 -0.60
N LYS A 604 16.82 27.39 -1.45
CA LYS A 604 17.22 27.43 -2.86
C LYS A 604 18.63 27.96 -3.06
N GLU A 605 19.05 28.93 -2.26
CA GLU A 605 20.42 29.46 -2.27
C GLU A 605 21.44 28.43 -1.79
N LEU A 606 21.12 27.67 -0.74
CA LEU A 606 21.96 26.61 -0.19
C LEU A 606 22.12 25.39 -1.12
N GLN A 607 21.20 25.20 -2.09
CA GLN A 607 21.17 24.09 -3.04
C GLN A 607 21.46 22.69 -2.42
N PRO A 608 20.79 22.30 -1.31
CA PRO A 608 21.03 21.00 -0.69
C PRO A 608 20.60 19.83 -1.60
N SER A 609 21.08 18.63 -1.28
CA SER A 609 20.56 17.39 -1.83
C SER A 609 19.64 16.71 -0.80
N PRO A 610 18.39 16.34 -1.13
CA PRO A 610 17.69 16.58 -2.39
C PRO A 610 17.33 18.07 -2.60
N LYS A 611 17.04 18.45 -3.85
CA LYS A 611 16.59 19.82 -4.16
C LYS A 611 15.24 20.15 -3.51
N PRO A 612 14.95 21.42 -3.22
CA PRO A 612 13.65 21.83 -2.69
C PRO A 612 12.45 21.28 -3.47
N HIS A 613 11.47 20.73 -2.76
CA HIS A 613 10.30 20.07 -3.32
C HIS A 613 9.29 21.08 -3.90
N SER A 614 9.19 21.15 -5.23
CA SER A 614 8.40 22.16 -5.96
C SER A 614 6.95 22.28 -5.49
N LYS A 615 6.23 21.17 -5.36
CA LYS A 615 4.80 21.18 -4.95
C LYS A 615 4.59 21.69 -3.52
N VAL A 616 5.57 21.50 -2.64
CA VAL A 616 5.51 22.04 -1.27
C VAL A 616 5.72 23.55 -1.32
N CYS A 617 6.68 24.02 -2.12
CA CYS A 617 6.90 25.44 -2.37
C CYS A 617 5.64 26.14 -2.92
N GLU A 618 4.99 25.52 -3.91
CA GLU A 618 3.75 26.05 -4.50
C GLU A 618 2.62 26.14 -3.48
N MET A 619 2.42 25.09 -2.67
CA MET A 619 1.34 25.04 -1.70
C MET A 619 1.49 26.08 -0.59
N ILE A 620 2.72 26.36 -0.15
CA ILE A 620 2.99 27.35 0.91
C ILE A 620 2.72 28.77 0.43
N LYS A 621 2.90 29.06 -0.86
CA LYS A 621 2.58 30.36 -1.46
C LYS A 621 1.09 30.63 -1.60
N LYS A 622 0.23 29.61 -1.51
CA LYS A 622 -1.23 29.78 -1.58
C LYS A 622 -1.77 30.41 -0.31
N SER A 623 -2.88 31.14 -0.47
CA SER A 623 -3.64 31.67 0.65
C SER A 623 -4.29 30.55 1.47
N GLN A 624 -4.45 30.80 2.76
CA GLN A 624 -5.23 29.94 3.63
C GLN A 624 -6.71 30.02 3.23
N VAL A 625 -7.38 28.87 3.22
CA VAL A 625 -8.81 28.77 2.90
C VAL A 625 -9.61 28.08 4.01
N HIS A 626 -8.94 27.29 4.85
CA HIS A 626 -9.54 26.66 6.04
C HIS A 626 -9.17 27.46 7.30
N TYR A 627 -10.17 27.92 8.06
CA TYR A 627 -9.99 28.77 9.25
C TYR A 627 -10.62 28.20 10.51
N THR A 628 -11.25 27.03 10.44
CA THR A 628 -12.00 26.45 11.56
C THR A 628 -11.06 26.01 12.68
N VAL A 629 -11.26 26.60 13.86
CA VAL A 629 -10.59 26.22 15.11
C VAL A 629 -11.64 25.79 16.12
N CYS A 630 -11.46 24.62 16.73
CA CYS A 630 -12.38 24.05 17.71
C CYS A 630 -11.66 23.81 19.04
N LYS A 631 -12.38 24.00 20.16
CA LYS A 631 -11.94 23.46 21.45
C LYS A 631 -11.92 21.93 21.41
N ALA A 632 -11.09 21.29 22.24
CA ALA A 632 -11.10 19.83 22.42
C ALA A 632 -12.41 19.33 23.07
N CYS A 633 -13.49 19.33 22.31
CA CYS A 633 -14.82 18.87 22.69
C CYS A 633 -15.42 18.03 21.56
N GLU A 634 -15.79 16.78 21.86
CA GLU A 634 -16.35 15.86 20.87
C GLU A 634 -17.65 16.38 20.23
N ASN A 635 -18.50 17.05 21.01
CA ASN A 635 -19.77 17.59 20.51
C ASN A 635 -19.55 18.74 19.52
N THR A 636 -18.53 19.57 19.75
CA THR A 636 -18.16 20.63 18.80
C THR A 636 -17.73 20.03 17.46
N ILE A 637 -16.89 18.99 17.49
CA ILE A 637 -16.41 18.31 16.27
C ILE A 637 -17.56 17.61 15.53
N LYS A 638 -18.50 16.96 16.26
CA LYS A 638 -19.71 16.37 15.65
C LYS A 638 -20.57 17.42 14.96
N ASN A 639 -20.73 18.61 15.56
CA ASN A 639 -21.50 19.69 14.96
C ASN A 639 -20.84 20.21 13.67
N GLU A 640 -19.52 20.37 13.66
CA GLU A 640 -18.80 20.74 12.44
C GLU A 640 -18.90 19.65 11.35
N LEU A 641 -18.84 18.36 11.73
CA LEU A 641 -19.09 17.27 10.79
C LEU A 641 -20.49 17.38 10.16
N LEU A 642 -21.53 17.63 10.95
CA LEU A 642 -22.91 17.77 10.44
C LEU A 642 -23.07 18.99 9.52
N LYS A 643 -22.42 20.13 9.85
CA LYS A 643 -22.39 21.31 8.98
C LYS A 643 -21.70 21.01 7.66
N PHE A 644 -20.56 20.33 7.70
CA PHE A 644 -19.82 19.96 6.51
C PHE A 644 -20.63 18.99 5.64
N VAL A 645 -21.21 17.95 6.23
CA VAL A 645 -22.10 17.01 5.53
C VAL A 645 -23.29 17.73 4.87
N ALA A 646 -23.89 18.70 5.56
CA ALA A 646 -24.96 19.50 4.99
C ALA A 646 -24.49 20.35 3.80
N SER A 647 -23.25 20.86 3.80
CA SER A 647 -22.68 21.62 2.68
C SER A 647 -22.32 20.77 1.45
N LEU A 648 -22.20 19.45 1.62
CA LEU A 648 -21.99 18.49 0.52
C LEU A 648 -23.32 18.07 -0.14
N SER A 649 -24.46 18.52 0.40
CA SER A 649 -25.81 18.21 -0.08
C SER A 649 -26.43 19.40 -0.76
#